data_AF-Q54L56-F1
#
_entry.id   AF-Q54L56-F1
#
_cell.length_a   1.000
_cell.length_b   1.000
_cell.length_c   1.000
_cell.angle_alpha   90.00
_cell.angle_beta   90.00
_cell.angle_gamma   90.00
#
_symmetry.space_group_name_H-M   'P 1'
#
loop_
_entity.id
_entity.type
_entity.pdbx_description
1 polymer ?
#
loop_
_entity_poly.entity_id
_entity_poly.type
_entity_poly.pdbx_seq_one_letter_code
_entity_poly.pdbx_strand_id
1 'polypeptide(L)'
;MKINKKLLFLLSLLIYSIVIVEVDGIQILLWSGGTWSGQGYEDWGLPNYLGQHVKKEKCPVDCVFISQQQFHADVDAILFEAQPLASWSYTFLKQPPAFPQKEVAQYYINFGYEHEKYFPISTHPDYQKHIDINSTFRSTDQVQVTFACSWGSRDDGNIENFRKEPVKFEDKNGFVGFMSTNCDGGGAIYRTCYIIEMMKHTQVDAMGECLNNKKLNKKDFPHAVFDDLGDSLRIKELVLSKYKFSLAFENNNITDYVTEKVYTSLLSGSIPIYMGSPNIDEWVPNKSIIKTDDFKSPKELVDYIIYLSKNKTAYEEYFEWKKQPFPEKFIEKYNRCIFYGADCRLCQYIDNLKKKINNGIGFRSTFGEPYEDSKELRVLDINKETCVSIKQDLNYVPPVKDKFTIMFWLILEDVHDEKPIITMDKHGLVVSVVQIWKRFYVKFCFKSKCFLSDTPLDSNEWKHFAISVGPSLQTTTTDLNSKNNNNNNNNNNNNNNNNNVGNGVIDSFLDSDGMDDFSDSFETTTIPTTRTIKTKDIVDTVDTTTISNVPSTIKIFVNGILDSTSTSFLNLDSLSTSDINIGCEKIVAKLDDLSIWRTNLEEKEIGEAMFKKYRGDEPGHLLYMTFNSIQIKDYSINNQFTTIVPSNAVTETIGHKQLILTVGE
;
A
#
# COMPACT_ATOMS: atom_id res chain seq x y z
N MET A 1 9.16 34.00 -47.16
CA MET A 1 10.37 33.57 -46.42
C MET A 1 10.33 32.06 -46.26
N LYS A 2 11.26 31.31 -46.90
CA LYS A 2 11.41 29.88 -46.63
C LYS A 2 12.06 29.75 -45.24
N ILE A 3 11.25 29.47 -44.22
CA ILE A 3 11.74 29.18 -42.87
C ILE A 3 12.61 27.92 -42.98
N ASN A 4 13.89 28.10 -42.68
CA ASN A 4 14.93 27.10 -42.86
C ASN A 4 14.72 26.00 -41.80
N LYS A 5 14.33 24.78 -42.23
CA LYS A 5 14.03 23.64 -41.33
C LYS A 5 15.15 23.31 -40.33
N LYS A 6 16.39 23.76 -40.60
CA LYS A 6 17.52 23.61 -39.67
C LYS A 6 17.37 24.42 -38.37
N LEU A 7 16.64 25.54 -38.37
CA LEU A 7 16.47 26.34 -37.15
C LEU A 7 15.42 25.73 -36.19
N LEU A 8 14.44 24.99 -36.72
CA LEU A 8 13.49 24.25 -35.89
C LEU A 8 14.16 23.06 -35.17
N PHE A 9 15.14 22.42 -35.84
CA PHE A 9 15.90 21.30 -35.27
C PHE A 9 16.87 21.72 -34.16
N LEU A 10 17.37 22.96 -34.20
CA LEU A 10 18.21 23.53 -33.14
C LEU A 10 17.39 23.96 -31.91
N LEU A 11 16.10 24.30 -32.08
CA LEU A 11 15.23 24.58 -30.93
C LEU A 11 14.68 23.31 -30.28
N SER A 12 14.54 22.19 -31.00
CA SER A 12 14.21 20.89 -30.40
C SER A 12 15.39 20.22 -29.67
N LEU A 13 16.59 20.75 -29.86
CA LEU A 13 17.79 20.44 -29.08
C LEU A 13 17.94 21.37 -27.86
N LEU A 14 16.86 22.03 -27.42
CA LEU A 14 16.68 22.25 -25.98
C LEU A 14 16.55 20.88 -25.35
N ILE A 15 17.73 20.30 -25.15
CA ILE A 15 18.04 19.13 -24.35
C ILE A 15 17.08 19.22 -23.17
N TYR A 16 16.12 18.30 -23.13
CA TYR A 16 15.61 17.82 -21.85
C TYR A 16 16.84 17.26 -21.15
N SER A 17 17.64 18.16 -20.58
CA SER A 17 18.55 17.82 -19.52
C SER A 17 17.56 17.38 -18.47
N ILE A 18 17.35 16.08 -18.39
CA ILE A 18 16.91 15.47 -17.15
C ILE A 18 17.97 15.98 -16.19
N VAL A 19 17.65 17.05 -15.47
CA VAL A 19 18.41 17.46 -14.33
C VAL A 19 18.16 16.31 -13.39
N ILE A 20 19.06 15.32 -13.43
CA ILE A 20 19.21 14.38 -12.34
C ILE A 20 19.64 15.27 -11.20
N VAL A 21 18.67 15.76 -10.44
CA VAL A 21 18.93 16.44 -9.19
C VAL A 21 19.50 15.33 -8.32
N GLU A 22 20.82 15.35 -8.16
CA GLU A 22 21.46 14.56 -7.12
C GLU A 22 20.94 15.12 -5.79
N VAL A 23 19.91 14.49 -5.24
CA VAL A 23 19.44 14.81 -3.89
C VAL A 23 20.36 14.03 -2.95
N ASP A 24 21.34 14.73 -2.37
CA ASP A 24 22.10 14.21 -1.23
C ASP A 24 21.14 14.07 -0.03
N GLY A 25 20.40 12.98 0.08
CA GLY A 25 19.41 12.82 1.14
C GLY A 25 18.62 11.51 1.10
N ILE A 26 17.65 11.39 2.01
CA ILE A 26 16.65 10.33 2.02
C ILE A 26 15.51 10.71 1.07
N GLN A 27 15.16 9.86 0.12
CA GLN A 27 14.01 10.06 -0.74
C GLN A 27 12.88 9.09 -0.39
N ILE A 28 11.68 9.62 -0.12
CA ILE A 28 10.49 8.83 0.22
C ILE A 28 9.39 9.11 -0.80
N LEU A 29 8.93 8.08 -1.51
CA LEU A 29 7.79 8.16 -2.42
C LEU A 29 6.49 7.90 -1.67
N LEU A 30 5.54 8.83 -1.75
CA LEU A 30 4.14 8.61 -1.40
C LEU A 30 3.48 7.79 -2.52
N TRP A 31 3.21 6.51 -2.29
CA TRP A 31 2.69 5.62 -3.34
C TRP A 31 1.21 5.88 -3.65
N SER A 32 0.40 5.98 -2.61
CA SER A 32 -1.06 6.10 -2.71
C SER A 32 -1.49 7.37 -1.98
N GLY A 33 -1.84 8.41 -2.76
CA GLY A 33 -2.37 9.66 -2.24
C GLY A 33 -1.31 10.67 -1.74
N GLY A 34 -1.77 11.89 -1.50
CA GLY A 34 -1.04 12.84 -0.66
C GLY A 34 -1.58 12.71 0.76
N THR A 35 -0.70 12.46 1.74
CA THR A 35 -1.14 12.34 3.13
C THR A 35 -1.82 13.65 3.54
N TRP A 36 -3.07 13.61 4.00
CA TRP A 36 -3.69 14.84 4.55
C TRP A 36 -2.95 15.32 5.80
N SER A 37 -2.18 14.43 6.45
CA SER A 37 -1.48 14.71 7.70
C SER A 37 -0.33 15.70 7.60
N GLY A 38 0.02 16.18 6.42
CA GLY A 38 1.15 17.07 6.35
C GLY A 38 2.51 16.36 6.13
N GLN A 39 2.57 15.10 5.70
CA GLN A 39 3.86 14.40 5.64
C GLN A 39 4.80 14.90 4.53
N GLY A 40 5.99 15.37 4.90
CA GLY A 40 7.08 15.61 3.96
C GLY A 40 7.20 17.01 3.36
N TYR A 41 6.33 17.95 3.70
CA TYR A 41 6.51 19.35 3.31
C TYR A 41 7.12 20.14 4.47
N GLU A 42 8.17 20.91 4.18
CA GLU A 42 8.91 21.75 5.14
C GLU A 42 8.14 23.04 5.51
N ASP A 43 7.66 23.75 4.49
CA ASP A 43 6.69 24.85 4.61
C ASP A 43 5.37 24.31 4.10
N TRP A 44 4.53 23.85 5.03
CA TRP A 44 3.21 23.34 4.70
C TRP A 44 2.16 24.35 5.19
N GLY A 45 1.44 24.97 4.24
CA GLY A 45 0.04 25.35 4.46
C GLY A 45 -0.80 24.07 4.53
N LEU A 46 -0.83 23.43 5.70
CA LEU A 46 -1.49 22.13 5.94
C LEU A 46 -2.86 22.13 5.22
N PRO A 47 -3.48 20.99 4.87
CA PRO A 47 -4.90 20.89 5.15
C PRO A 47 -5.06 20.78 6.68
N ASN A 48 -4.67 21.81 7.44
CA ASN A 48 -5.63 22.32 8.40
C ASN A 48 -6.53 23.09 7.45
N TYR A 49 -7.80 22.76 7.44
CA TYR A 49 -8.67 23.31 6.39
C TYR A 49 -8.86 24.84 6.58
N LEU A 50 -8.23 25.40 7.64
CA LEU A 50 -8.01 26.78 8.03
C LEU A 50 -7.04 27.59 7.14
N GLY A 51 -6.24 26.93 6.30
CA GLY A 51 -5.20 27.62 5.52
C GLY A 51 -4.02 28.19 6.35
N GLN A 52 -3.73 27.62 7.52
CA GLN A 52 -2.59 28.01 8.36
C GLN A 52 -1.29 27.41 7.81
N HIS A 53 -0.23 28.22 7.81
CA HIS A 53 1.14 27.82 7.50
C HIS A 53 1.89 27.49 8.79
N VAL A 54 2.25 26.23 8.99
CA VAL A 54 3.16 25.82 10.06
C VAL A 54 4.52 25.54 9.43
N LYS A 55 5.52 26.34 9.81
CA LYS A 55 6.91 26.06 9.45
C LYS A 55 7.45 25.03 10.42
N LYS A 56 7.68 23.81 9.94
CA LYS A 56 8.30 22.76 10.75
C LYS A 56 9.76 23.11 11.02
N GLU A 57 10.28 22.60 12.12
CA GLU A 57 11.72 22.63 12.35
C GLU A 57 12.43 21.84 11.24
N LYS A 58 13.56 22.37 10.76
CA LYS A 58 14.34 21.67 9.74
C LYS A 58 14.85 20.36 10.33
N CYS A 59 14.53 19.24 9.66
CA CYS A 59 15.03 17.94 10.07
C CYS A 59 16.57 17.91 9.95
N PRO A 60 17.31 17.33 10.92
CA PRO A 60 18.77 17.20 10.82
C PRO A 60 19.23 16.21 9.75
N VAL A 61 18.31 15.41 9.21
CA VAL A 61 18.53 14.51 8.07
C VAL A 61 17.93 15.19 6.84
N ASP A 62 18.73 15.32 5.77
CA ASP A 62 18.21 15.75 4.47
C ASP A 62 17.25 14.69 3.94
N CYS A 63 15.99 15.05 3.77
CA CYS A 63 14.91 14.12 3.49
C CYS A 63 13.83 14.79 2.64
N VAL A 64 13.51 14.20 1.51
CA VAL A 64 12.55 14.72 0.54
C VAL A 64 11.45 13.70 0.31
N PHE A 65 10.21 14.17 0.34
CA PHE A 65 9.05 13.37 -0.04
C PHE A 65 8.60 13.76 -1.44
N ILE A 66 8.34 12.75 -2.26
CA ILE A 66 7.86 12.91 -3.64
C ILE A 66 6.57 12.10 -3.85
N SER A 67 5.81 12.42 -4.89
CA SER A 67 4.56 11.72 -5.22
C SER A 67 4.52 11.19 -6.65
N GLN A 68 5.56 11.43 -7.45
CA GLN A 68 5.63 10.95 -8.83
C GLN A 68 6.06 9.47 -8.84
N GLN A 69 5.08 8.58 -8.95
CA GLN A 69 5.28 7.12 -8.94
C GLN A 69 6.31 6.61 -9.96
N GLN A 70 6.55 7.36 -11.05
CA GLN A 70 7.57 7.05 -12.04
C GLN A 70 9.01 6.98 -11.48
N PHE A 71 9.28 7.65 -10.35
CA PHE A 71 10.60 7.62 -9.67
C PHE A 71 10.68 6.55 -8.58
N HIS A 72 9.71 5.61 -8.49
CA HIS A 72 9.73 4.58 -7.45
C HIS A 72 11.01 3.73 -7.45
N ALA A 73 11.73 3.59 -8.56
CA ALA A 73 12.99 2.85 -8.58
C ALA A 73 14.16 3.63 -7.93
N ASP A 74 14.06 4.96 -7.86
CA ASP A 74 15.17 5.84 -7.47
C ASP A 74 15.11 6.25 -5.99
N VAL A 75 13.99 5.98 -5.30
CA VAL A 75 13.78 6.38 -3.91
C VAL A 75 14.29 5.36 -2.90
N ASP A 76 14.66 5.85 -1.71
CA ASP A 76 15.09 5.01 -0.60
C ASP A 76 13.94 4.26 0.08
N ALA A 77 12.74 4.84 0.04
CA ALA A 77 11.58 4.20 0.62
C ALA A 77 10.29 4.57 -0.13
N ILE A 78 9.32 3.67 -0.06
CA ILE A 78 7.98 3.84 -0.59
C ILE A 78 7.00 3.72 0.57
N LEU A 79 6.18 4.74 0.72
CA LEU A 79 5.19 4.86 1.77
C LEU A 79 3.80 4.55 1.24
N PHE A 80 3.16 3.60 1.89
CA PHE A 80 1.82 3.12 1.60
C PHE A 80 0.90 3.55 2.73
N GLU A 81 -0.06 4.44 2.42
CA GLU A 81 -1.12 4.78 3.36
C GLU A 81 -2.29 3.80 3.18
N ALA A 82 -2.66 3.09 4.24
CA ALA A 82 -3.66 2.02 4.15
C ALA A 82 -5.03 2.48 3.60
N GLN A 83 -5.42 3.73 3.91
CA GLN A 83 -6.70 4.30 3.49
C GLN A 83 -6.85 4.43 1.97
N PRO A 84 -5.98 5.19 1.25
CA PRO A 84 -6.05 5.25 -0.21
C PRO A 84 -5.65 3.93 -0.89
N LEU A 85 -4.89 3.05 -0.21
CA LEU A 85 -4.47 1.78 -0.80
C LEU A 85 -5.60 0.75 -0.93
N ALA A 86 -6.49 0.63 0.06
CA ALA A 86 -7.45 -0.48 0.12
C ALA A 86 -8.88 -0.12 0.55
N SER A 87 -9.18 1.15 0.88
CA SER A 87 -10.46 1.57 1.43
C SER A 87 -10.84 0.84 2.76
N TRP A 88 -12.07 1.06 3.23
CA TRP A 88 -12.64 0.68 4.53
C TRP A 88 -12.88 -0.83 4.76
N SER A 89 -12.42 -1.73 3.88
CA SER A 89 -12.93 -3.11 3.86
C SER A 89 -11.95 -4.17 3.37
N TYR A 90 -12.39 -5.43 3.37
CA TYR A 90 -11.65 -6.56 2.80
C TYR A 90 -11.73 -6.65 1.26
N THR A 91 -12.15 -5.58 0.58
CA THR A 91 -12.15 -5.49 -0.90
C THR A 91 -10.78 -5.84 -1.49
N PHE A 92 -9.69 -5.51 -0.78
CA PHE A 92 -8.33 -5.87 -1.19
C PHE A 92 -8.08 -7.39 -1.31
N LEU A 93 -8.88 -8.25 -0.67
CA LEU A 93 -8.76 -9.70 -0.84
C LEU A 93 -9.25 -10.16 -2.22
N LYS A 94 -10.18 -9.41 -2.83
CA LYS A 94 -10.67 -9.67 -4.19
C LYS A 94 -9.87 -8.91 -5.24
N GLN A 95 -9.38 -7.73 -4.90
CA GLN A 95 -8.56 -6.86 -5.75
C GLN A 95 -7.34 -6.40 -4.95
N PRO A 96 -6.29 -7.22 -4.88
CA PRO A 96 -5.04 -6.86 -4.20
C PRO A 96 -4.49 -5.55 -4.76
N PRO A 97 -4.01 -4.63 -3.91
CA PRO A 97 -3.50 -3.36 -4.39
C PRO A 97 -2.23 -3.56 -5.22
N ALA A 98 -2.03 -2.66 -6.19
CA ALA A 98 -0.80 -2.65 -6.97
C ALA A 98 0.37 -2.17 -6.09
N PHE A 99 1.42 -2.98 -6.04
CA PHE A 99 2.72 -2.60 -5.49
C PHE A 99 3.68 -2.33 -6.64
N PRO A 100 4.56 -1.32 -6.52
CA PRO A 100 5.69 -1.23 -7.42
C PRO A 100 6.61 -2.45 -7.24
N GLN A 101 7.55 -2.61 -8.13
CA GLN A 101 8.70 -3.46 -7.82
C GLN A 101 9.48 -2.85 -6.66
N LYS A 102 9.93 -3.70 -5.74
CA LYS A 102 10.79 -3.24 -4.65
C LYS A 102 12.24 -3.27 -5.09
N GLU A 103 12.90 -2.13 -5.01
CA GLU A 103 14.32 -2.04 -5.32
C GLU A 103 15.22 -2.56 -4.19
N VAL A 104 16.45 -2.95 -4.54
CA VAL A 104 17.42 -3.40 -3.53
C VAL A 104 17.71 -2.26 -2.56
N ALA A 105 17.65 -2.53 -1.26
CA ALA A 105 17.83 -1.55 -0.17
C ALA A 105 16.72 -0.47 -0.09
N GLN A 106 15.66 -0.60 -0.88
CA GLN A 106 14.47 0.21 -0.71
C GLN A 106 13.59 -0.34 0.41
N TYR A 107 12.98 0.56 1.19
CA TYR A 107 12.09 0.20 2.28
C TYR A 107 10.63 0.44 1.92
N TYR A 108 9.76 -0.53 2.21
CA TYR A 108 8.32 -0.35 2.15
C TYR A 108 7.81 0.02 3.54
N ILE A 109 7.11 1.15 3.61
CA ILE A 109 6.61 1.74 4.83
C ILE A 109 5.09 1.58 4.85
N ASN A 110 4.58 0.84 5.84
CA ASN A 110 3.16 0.89 6.17
C ASN A 110 2.91 2.12 7.03
N PHE A 111 2.15 3.06 6.49
CA PHE A 111 1.77 4.28 7.18
C PHE A 111 0.28 4.30 7.45
N GLY A 112 -0.09 4.70 8.67
CA GLY A 112 -1.49 4.81 9.03
C GLY A 112 -1.68 5.21 10.47
N TYR A 113 -2.71 5.98 10.73
CA TYR A 113 -3.07 6.48 12.05
C TYR A 113 -4.44 5.94 12.49
N GLU A 114 -5.03 5.09 11.65
CA GLU A 114 -6.31 4.41 11.89
C GLU A 114 -6.11 2.93 12.21
N HIS A 115 -7.01 2.38 13.01
CA HIS A 115 -6.92 0.99 13.47
C HIS A 115 -7.41 -0.02 12.43
N GLU A 116 -6.95 -1.26 12.56
CA GLU A 116 -7.20 -2.39 11.67
C GLU A 116 -8.67 -2.77 11.49
N LYS A 117 -9.56 -2.43 12.43
CA LYS A 117 -11.00 -2.64 12.23
C LYS A 117 -11.60 -1.68 11.19
N TYR A 118 -10.94 -0.54 10.94
CA TYR A 118 -11.28 0.39 9.85
C TYR A 118 -10.49 0.05 8.59
N PHE A 119 -9.17 -0.14 8.72
CA PHE A 119 -8.29 -0.43 7.59
C PHE A 119 -7.59 -1.78 7.79
N PRO A 120 -8.29 -2.91 7.54
CA PRO A 120 -7.77 -4.25 7.83
C PRO A 120 -6.50 -4.61 7.05
N ILE A 121 -6.25 -3.96 5.90
CA ILE A 121 -5.02 -4.19 5.15
C ILE A 121 -3.78 -3.86 5.98
N SER A 122 -3.84 -2.83 6.84
CA SER A 122 -2.67 -2.31 7.57
C SER A 122 -2.04 -3.34 8.50
N THR A 123 -2.77 -4.37 8.90
CA THR A 123 -2.25 -5.48 9.74
C THR A 123 -2.43 -6.86 9.11
N HIS A 124 -2.90 -6.93 7.85
CA HIS A 124 -3.13 -8.21 7.21
C HIS A 124 -1.80 -8.93 6.95
N PRO A 125 -1.65 -10.23 7.29
CA PRO A 125 -0.37 -10.94 7.13
C PRO A 125 0.19 -10.90 5.70
N ASP A 126 -0.67 -11.03 4.69
CA ASP A 126 -0.24 -10.95 3.29
C ASP A 126 0.22 -9.57 2.85
N TYR A 127 -0.20 -8.51 3.53
CA TYR A 127 0.33 -7.17 3.30
C TYR A 127 1.62 -6.96 4.12
N GLN A 128 1.56 -7.28 5.42
CA GLN A 128 2.65 -7.09 6.37
C GLN A 128 3.93 -7.84 6.01
N LYS A 129 3.84 -8.99 5.33
CA LYS A 129 5.03 -9.73 4.85
C LYS A 129 5.89 -8.93 3.85
N HIS A 130 5.36 -7.86 3.27
CA HIS A 130 6.03 -7.01 2.29
C HIS A 130 6.58 -5.69 2.89
N ILE A 131 6.18 -5.38 4.12
CA ILE A 131 6.49 -4.13 4.82
C ILE A 131 7.78 -4.29 5.64
N ASP A 132 8.69 -3.33 5.53
CA ASP A 132 9.92 -3.30 6.35
C ASP A 132 9.77 -2.41 7.58
N ILE A 133 9.00 -1.33 7.44
CA ILE A 133 8.86 -0.30 8.47
C ILE A 133 7.37 -0.08 8.72
N ASN A 134 6.91 -0.33 9.94
CA ASN A 134 5.61 0.16 10.37
C ASN A 134 5.78 1.56 10.98
N SER A 135 5.03 2.51 10.43
CA SER A 135 4.93 3.90 10.89
C SER A 135 3.47 4.19 11.23
N THR A 136 2.99 3.61 12.34
CA THR A 136 1.58 3.69 12.74
C THR A 136 1.38 4.20 14.17
N PHE A 137 0.14 4.25 14.67
CA PHE A 137 -0.12 4.67 16.05
C PHE A 137 0.44 3.73 17.12
N ARG A 138 0.86 2.50 16.76
CA ARG A 138 1.29 1.47 17.72
C ARG A 138 2.67 1.78 18.31
N SER A 139 2.80 1.55 19.61
CA SER A 139 4.07 1.73 20.34
C SER A 139 5.12 0.67 20.03
N THR A 140 4.68 -0.50 19.55
CA THR A 140 5.53 -1.61 19.12
C THR A 140 6.17 -1.39 17.76
N ASP A 141 5.71 -0.40 17.01
CA ASP A 141 6.18 -0.13 15.65
C ASP A 141 7.48 0.66 15.66
N GLN A 142 8.25 0.51 14.59
CA GLN A 142 9.54 1.15 14.41
C GLN A 142 9.44 2.68 14.54
N VAL A 143 8.38 3.27 13.97
CA VAL A 143 8.14 4.72 13.97
C VAL A 143 6.70 5.03 14.41
N GLN A 144 6.43 5.04 15.72
CA GLN A 144 5.09 5.40 16.21
C GLN A 144 4.70 6.82 15.80
N VAL A 145 3.51 7.05 15.23
CA VAL A 145 2.90 8.39 15.01
C VAL A 145 1.75 8.63 15.97
N THR A 146 1.43 9.90 16.28
CA THR A 146 0.38 10.23 17.27
C THR A 146 -0.46 11.44 16.85
N PHE A 147 -1.61 11.61 17.51
CA PHE A 147 -2.40 12.85 17.48
C PHE A 147 -2.17 13.75 18.70
N ALA A 148 -1.10 13.51 19.47
CA ALA A 148 -0.86 14.11 20.77
C ALA A 148 -0.37 15.55 20.71
N CYS A 149 -1.03 16.40 19.92
CA CYS A 149 -0.66 17.79 19.77
C CYS A 149 -1.89 18.71 19.60
N SER A 150 -1.63 20.01 19.44
CA SER A 150 -2.66 21.06 19.36
C SER A 150 -3.14 21.34 17.94
N TRP A 151 -2.90 20.42 17.01
CA TRP A 151 -3.22 20.58 15.59
C TRP A 151 -4.69 20.92 15.36
N GLY A 152 -4.94 21.83 14.42
CA GLY A 152 -6.27 22.34 14.07
C GLY A 152 -6.95 23.21 15.14
N SER A 153 -6.54 23.13 16.41
CA SER A 153 -7.16 23.89 17.50
C SER A 153 -6.42 25.21 17.80
N ARG A 154 -5.12 25.31 17.45
CA ARG A 154 -4.23 26.44 17.75
C ARG A 154 -3.33 26.79 16.57
N ASP A 155 -2.81 28.01 16.53
CA ASP A 155 -2.01 28.54 15.40
C ASP A 155 -0.52 28.14 15.42
N ASP A 156 0.07 27.99 16.59
CA ASP A 156 1.53 27.94 16.76
C ASP A 156 2.09 26.52 16.94
N GLY A 157 1.23 25.50 16.97
CA GLY A 157 1.64 24.11 17.16
C GLY A 157 2.59 23.91 18.34
N ASN A 158 2.27 24.54 19.48
CA ASN A 158 3.08 24.51 20.69
C ASN A 158 2.47 23.57 21.75
N ILE A 159 3.31 22.86 22.51
CA ILE A 159 2.89 22.03 23.64
C ILE A 159 2.36 22.89 24.81
N GLU A 160 2.83 24.13 24.92
CA GLU A 160 2.39 25.07 25.96
C GLU A 160 0.92 25.49 25.78
N ASN A 161 0.31 25.24 24.61
CA ASN A 161 -1.13 25.39 24.40
C ASN A 161 -1.98 24.61 25.41
N PHE A 162 -1.47 23.48 25.91
CA PHE A 162 -2.15 22.68 26.91
C PHE A 162 -2.18 23.35 28.30
N ARG A 163 -1.39 24.40 28.55
CA ARG A 163 -1.40 25.16 29.81
C ARG A 163 -2.48 26.23 29.93
N LYS A 164 -3.17 26.56 28.82
CA LYS A 164 -4.24 27.58 28.85
C LYS A 164 -5.22 27.28 29.98
N GLU A 165 -5.44 28.27 30.85
CA GLU A 165 -6.37 28.19 31.96
C GLU A 165 -7.80 27.96 31.46
N PRO A 166 -8.58 27.08 32.10
CA PRO A 166 -9.97 26.84 31.73
C PRO A 166 -10.84 28.06 32.04
N VAL A 167 -11.98 28.16 31.37
CA VAL A 167 -13.09 29.03 31.82
C VAL A 167 -13.40 28.71 33.29
N LYS A 168 -13.64 29.74 34.10
CA LYS A 168 -13.88 29.57 35.55
C LYS A 168 -15.04 28.61 35.80
N PHE A 169 -14.96 27.88 36.91
CA PHE A 169 -15.96 26.89 37.30
C PHE A 169 -17.40 27.42 37.27
N GLU A 170 -17.62 28.66 37.72
CA GLU A 170 -18.92 29.31 37.78
C GLU A 170 -19.45 29.75 36.41
N ASP A 171 -18.55 30.01 35.46
CA ASP A 171 -18.88 30.55 34.13
C ASP A 171 -19.18 29.43 33.10
N LYS A 172 -18.93 28.17 33.46
CA LYS A 172 -19.25 26.98 32.64
C LYS A 172 -20.73 26.60 32.77
N ASN A 173 -21.50 26.91 31.72
CA ASN A 173 -22.95 26.67 31.67
C ASN A 173 -23.32 25.27 31.14
N GLY A 174 -22.44 24.61 30.40
CA GLY A 174 -22.67 23.26 29.88
C GLY A 174 -22.30 22.18 30.89
N PHE A 175 -23.12 21.12 31.00
CA PHE A 175 -22.81 19.99 31.87
C PHE A 175 -21.85 19.00 31.18
N VAL A 176 -22.36 18.15 30.28
CA VAL A 176 -21.58 17.22 29.46
C VAL A 176 -21.80 17.56 27.98
N GLY A 177 -20.71 17.83 27.25
CA GLY A 177 -20.74 18.09 25.80
C GLY A 177 -20.18 16.93 24.99
N PHE A 178 -20.79 16.66 23.83
CA PHE A 178 -20.33 15.64 22.89
C PHE A 178 -20.48 16.13 21.44
N MET A 179 -19.45 15.92 20.63
CA MET A 179 -19.39 16.36 19.22
C MET A 179 -18.66 15.31 18.37
N SER A 180 -19.41 14.61 17.53
CA SER A 180 -18.94 13.63 16.54
C SER A 180 -20.02 13.43 15.48
N THR A 181 -19.66 13.01 14.27
CA THR A 181 -20.65 12.68 13.22
C THR A 181 -20.93 11.19 13.14
N ASN A 182 -19.89 10.37 13.26
CA ASN A 182 -20.02 8.94 13.22
C ASN A 182 -20.75 8.41 14.47
N CYS A 183 -21.82 7.65 14.25
CA CYS A 183 -22.58 6.99 15.31
C CYS A 183 -22.32 5.49 15.42
N ASP A 184 -21.84 4.84 14.36
CA ASP A 184 -21.83 3.38 14.25
C ASP A 184 -20.58 2.79 13.55
N GLY A 185 -20.07 3.48 12.53
CA GLY A 185 -18.89 3.17 11.75
C GLY A 185 -17.68 2.79 12.61
N GLY A 186 -16.98 1.74 12.15
CA GLY A 186 -15.74 1.22 12.74
C GLY A 186 -15.76 1.00 14.25
N GLY A 187 -16.91 0.70 14.87
CA GLY A 187 -17.02 0.42 16.29
C GLY A 187 -17.67 1.53 17.12
N ALA A 188 -17.93 2.70 16.53
CA ALA A 188 -18.55 3.83 17.20
C ALA A 188 -19.91 3.50 17.85
N ILE A 189 -20.60 2.45 17.38
CA ILE A 189 -21.87 2.00 17.94
C ILE A 189 -21.79 1.72 19.46
N TYR A 190 -20.66 1.21 19.95
CA TYR A 190 -20.49 0.91 21.37
C TYR A 190 -20.42 2.19 22.21
N ARG A 191 -19.63 3.19 21.78
CA ARG A 191 -19.58 4.48 22.46
C ARG A 191 -20.94 5.18 22.40
N THR A 192 -21.65 5.11 21.27
CA THR A 192 -22.98 5.69 21.10
C THR A 192 -24.00 5.05 22.06
N CYS A 193 -23.98 3.71 22.21
CA CYS A 193 -24.83 3.02 23.18
C CYS A 193 -24.52 3.45 24.63
N TYR A 194 -23.24 3.61 24.98
CA TYR A 194 -22.84 4.09 26.31
C TYR A 194 -23.36 5.52 26.56
N ILE A 195 -23.26 6.40 25.56
CA ILE A 195 -23.78 7.77 25.64
C ILE A 195 -25.30 7.78 25.82
N ILE A 196 -26.03 6.96 25.06
CA ILE A 196 -27.50 6.81 25.21
C ILE A 196 -27.86 6.34 26.62
N GLU A 197 -27.08 5.43 27.22
CA GLU A 197 -27.29 5.03 28.61
C GLU A 197 -26.99 6.17 29.59
N MET A 198 -25.89 6.94 29.39
CA MET A 198 -25.61 8.14 30.20
C MET A 198 -26.75 9.16 30.13
N MET A 199 -27.35 9.37 28.96
CA MET A 199 -28.46 10.30 28.73
C MET A 199 -29.71 9.99 29.57
N LYS A 200 -29.86 8.76 30.08
CA LYS A 200 -30.95 8.40 31.00
C LYS A 200 -30.74 8.96 32.42
N HIS A 201 -29.49 9.24 32.79
CA HIS A 201 -29.11 9.63 34.16
C HIS A 201 -28.70 11.09 34.26
N THR A 202 -28.30 11.73 33.15
CA THR A 202 -27.96 13.15 33.10
C THR A 202 -28.12 13.75 31.70
N GLN A 203 -28.15 15.07 31.61
CA GLN A 203 -28.14 15.77 30.33
C GLN A 203 -26.76 15.65 29.66
N VAL A 204 -26.75 15.08 28.46
CA VAL A 204 -25.60 15.11 27.54
C VAL A 204 -26.01 15.89 26.31
N ASP A 205 -25.30 16.98 26.03
CA ASP A 205 -25.54 17.83 24.87
C ASP A 205 -24.71 17.32 23.69
N ALA A 206 -25.34 16.54 22.82
CA ALA A 206 -24.77 16.03 21.58
C ALA A 206 -25.03 17.03 20.44
N MET A 207 -23.95 17.67 19.99
CA MET A 207 -23.99 18.81 19.05
C MET A 207 -23.39 18.49 17.67
N GLY A 208 -22.92 17.27 17.44
CA GLY A 208 -22.55 16.78 16.10
C GLY A 208 -23.74 16.11 15.40
N GLU A 209 -23.51 15.53 14.22
CA GLU A 209 -24.53 14.73 13.53
C GLU A 209 -24.92 13.48 14.31
N CYS A 210 -23.98 12.90 15.06
CA CYS A 210 -24.30 11.79 15.91
C CYS A 210 -25.13 12.24 17.13
N LEU A 211 -26.27 11.59 17.34
CA LEU A 211 -27.31 11.87 18.36
C LEU A 211 -27.99 13.25 18.24
N ASN A 212 -27.26 14.30 17.88
CA ASN A 212 -27.75 15.62 17.43
C ASN A 212 -28.94 16.19 18.21
N ASN A 213 -28.89 16.12 19.55
CA ASN A 213 -29.99 16.54 20.42
C ASN A 213 -29.92 18.02 20.83
N LYS A 214 -28.81 18.71 20.51
CA LYS A 214 -28.65 20.15 20.75
C LYS A 214 -28.01 20.82 19.55
N LYS A 215 -28.65 21.86 19.04
CA LYS A 215 -28.10 22.66 17.95
C LYS A 215 -27.03 23.62 18.46
N LEU A 216 -25.96 23.70 17.70
CA LEU A 216 -24.92 24.70 17.82
C LEU A 216 -25.49 26.12 17.64
N ASN A 217 -25.00 27.09 18.41
CA ASN A 217 -25.45 28.48 18.32
C ASN A 217 -24.85 29.15 17.08
N LYS A 218 -25.68 29.68 16.17
CA LYS A 218 -25.22 30.41 14.97
C LYS A 218 -24.24 31.55 15.24
N LYS A 219 -24.25 32.14 16.44
CA LYS A 219 -23.27 33.17 16.83
C LYS A 219 -21.86 32.60 17.04
N ASP A 220 -21.79 31.36 17.50
CA ASP A 220 -20.54 30.63 17.64
C ASP A 220 -20.11 30.04 16.26
N PHE A 221 -21.05 29.83 15.31
CA PHE A 221 -20.81 29.23 13.97
C PHE A 221 -21.60 29.95 12.86
N PRO A 222 -20.96 30.87 12.11
CA PRO A 222 -21.60 31.55 10.99
C PRO A 222 -21.72 30.70 9.71
N HIS A 223 -21.03 29.56 9.65
CA HIS A 223 -20.92 28.67 8.48
C HIS A 223 -21.24 27.22 8.87
N ALA A 224 -21.37 26.31 7.90
CA ALA A 224 -21.46 24.89 8.24
C ALA A 224 -20.15 24.46 8.90
N VAL A 225 -20.22 23.57 9.90
CA VAL A 225 -19.02 23.09 10.61
C VAL A 225 -17.99 22.57 9.59
N PHE A 226 -18.45 21.94 8.51
CA PHE A 226 -17.60 21.25 7.51
C PHE A 226 -17.17 22.09 6.32
N ASP A 227 -17.54 23.38 6.27
CA ASP A 227 -16.98 24.27 5.24
C ASP A 227 -15.45 24.41 5.41
N ASP A 228 -14.96 24.19 6.64
CA ASP A 228 -13.54 24.16 7.01
C ASP A 228 -13.32 23.25 8.25
N LEU A 229 -12.64 22.11 8.05
CA LEU A 229 -12.31 21.14 9.13
C LEU A 229 -11.41 21.71 10.24
N GLY A 230 -10.48 22.62 9.93
CA GLY A 230 -9.65 23.17 11.00
C GLY A 230 -10.45 24.21 11.81
N ASP A 231 -11.33 24.98 11.16
CA ASP A 231 -12.32 25.80 11.85
C ASP A 231 -13.19 24.89 12.72
N SER A 232 -13.59 23.71 12.25
CA SER A 232 -14.33 22.72 13.05
C SER A 232 -13.63 22.38 14.38
N LEU A 233 -12.31 22.19 14.39
CA LEU A 233 -11.57 21.84 15.60
C LEU A 233 -11.48 23.02 16.58
N ARG A 234 -11.28 24.24 16.10
CA ARG A 234 -11.36 25.46 16.94
C ARG A 234 -12.74 25.67 17.51
N ILE A 235 -13.74 25.48 16.67
CA ILE A 235 -15.16 25.52 17.03
C ILE A 235 -15.44 24.51 18.12
N LYS A 236 -15.01 23.26 17.93
CA LYS A 236 -15.14 22.18 18.92
C LYS A 236 -14.45 22.57 20.23
N GLU A 237 -13.22 23.06 20.18
CA GLU A 237 -12.51 23.56 21.36
C GLU A 237 -13.28 24.69 22.07
N LEU A 238 -13.73 25.70 21.32
CA LEU A 238 -14.45 26.86 21.84
C LEU A 238 -15.78 26.47 22.47
N VAL A 239 -16.55 25.59 21.84
CA VAL A 239 -17.81 25.06 22.37
C VAL A 239 -17.57 24.31 23.65
N LEU A 240 -16.67 23.32 23.62
CA LEU A 240 -16.40 22.46 24.75
C LEU A 240 -15.82 23.24 25.94
N SER A 241 -15.15 24.37 25.70
CA SER A 241 -14.66 25.24 26.78
C SER A 241 -15.77 25.76 27.71
N LYS A 242 -17.01 25.83 27.23
CA LYS A 242 -18.20 26.25 27.98
C LYS A 242 -18.82 25.11 28.80
N TYR A 243 -18.36 23.87 28.63
CA TYR A 243 -18.81 22.68 29.35
C TYR A 243 -17.88 22.34 30.51
N LYS A 244 -18.43 21.74 31.57
CA LYS A 244 -17.66 21.15 32.67
C LYS A 244 -16.96 19.87 32.24
N PHE A 245 -17.67 19.03 31.49
CA PHE A 245 -17.17 17.76 30.99
C PHE A 245 -17.40 17.64 29.49
N SER A 246 -16.48 16.94 28.80
CA SER A 246 -16.61 16.64 27.38
C SER A 246 -16.31 15.16 27.15
N LEU A 247 -17.12 14.52 26.31
CA LEU A 247 -16.92 13.11 25.96
C LEU A 247 -15.84 13.00 24.89
N ALA A 248 -14.72 12.38 25.24
CA ALA A 248 -13.60 12.06 24.38
C ALA A 248 -13.56 10.54 24.14
N PHE A 249 -14.61 10.02 23.51
CA PHE A 249 -14.77 8.59 23.28
C PHE A 249 -14.22 8.21 21.90
N GLU A 250 -13.26 7.28 21.87
CA GLU A 250 -12.72 6.69 20.64
C GLU A 250 -13.73 5.75 19.97
N ASN A 251 -13.52 5.50 18.67
CA ASN A 251 -14.36 4.56 17.91
C ASN A 251 -14.15 3.10 18.35
N ASN A 252 -12.99 2.78 18.91
CA ASN A 252 -12.76 1.53 19.64
C ASN A 252 -11.80 1.71 20.81
N ASN A 253 -11.89 0.78 21.76
CA ASN A 253 -10.96 0.65 22.86
C ASN A 253 -9.80 -0.26 22.44
N ILE A 254 -8.80 0.30 21.75
CA ILE A 254 -7.61 -0.42 21.26
C ILE A 254 -6.36 0.22 21.87
N THR A 255 -5.44 -0.61 22.37
CA THR A 255 -4.15 -0.16 22.90
C THR A 255 -3.41 0.72 21.90
N ASP A 256 -2.88 1.84 22.38
CA ASP A 256 -2.21 2.91 21.63
C ASP A 256 -3.09 3.75 20.69
N TYR A 257 -4.34 3.38 20.45
CA TYR A 257 -5.24 4.17 19.59
C TYR A 257 -5.80 5.36 20.37
N VAL A 258 -5.08 6.48 20.31
CA VAL A 258 -5.44 7.75 20.94
C VAL A 258 -5.43 8.85 19.87
N THR A 259 -6.61 9.39 19.60
CA THR A 259 -6.85 10.38 18.54
C THR A 259 -6.88 11.81 19.09
N GLU A 260 -7.28 12.77 18.27
CA GLU A 260 -7.40 14.17 18.64
C GLU A 260 -8.43 14.40 19.77
N LYS A 261 -9.40 13.49 19.93
CA LYS A 261 -10.60 13.66 20.80
C LYS A 261 -10.25 14.05 22.23
N VAL A 262 -9.29 13.35 22.85
CA VAL A 262 -8.85 13.66 24.23
C VAL A 262 -8.09 14.99 24.29
N TYR A 263 -7.26 15.27 23.29
CA TYR A 263 -6.44 16.47 23.23
C TYR A 263 -7.28 17.73 22.99
N THR A 264 -8.28 17.68 22.10
CA THR A 264 -9.25 18.78 21.93
C THR A 264 -9.98 19.09 23.24
N SER A 265 -10.35 18.05 24.00
CA SER A 265 -10.98 18.24 25.32
C SER A 265 -10.01 18.91 26.31
N LEU A 266 -8.76 18.44 26.41
CA LEU A 266 -7.73 19.04 27.28
C LEU A 266 -7.43 20.51 26.91
N LEU A 267 -7.38 20.82 25.61
CA LEU A 267 -7.16 22.17 25.07
C LEU A 267 -8.32 23.12 25.37
N SER A 268 -9.55 22.60 25.36
CA SER A 268 -10.76 23.37 25.67
C SER A 268 -10.86 23.78 27.14
N GLY A 269 -10.13 23.10 28.04
CA GLY A 269 -10.30 23.29 29.48
C GLY A 269 -11.61 22.70 30.02
N SER A 270 -12.21 21.76 29.29
CA SER A 270 -13.23 20.82 29.80
C SER A 270 -12.54 19.59 30.36
N ILE A 271 -13.10 18.96 31.39
CA ILE A 271 -12.57 17.67 31.88
C ILE A 271 -12.98 16.57 30.88
N PRO A 272 -12.02 15.89 30.23
CA PRO A 272 -12.34 14.80 29.31
C PRO A 272 -12.87 13.60 30.10
N ILE A 273 -14.03 13.10 29.70
CA ILE A 273 -14.49 11.75 30.04
C ILE A 273 -14.07 10.85 28.88
N TYR A 274 -13.16 9.93 29.15
CA TYR A 274 -12.46 9.15 28.14
C TYR A 274 -12.91 7.69 28.12
N MET A 275 -13.19 7.20 26.91
CA MET A 275 -13.41 5.79 26.58
C MET A 275 -12.53 5.50 25.37
N GLY A 276 -11.63 4.53 25.44
CA GLY A 276 -10.71 4.27 24.34
C GLY A 276 -9.55 3.39 24.76
N SER A 277 -8.33 3.80 24.40
CA SER A 277 -7.12 3.02 24.66
C SER A 277 -6.96 2.63 26.14
N PRO A 278 -6.78 1.33 26.45
CA PRO A 278 -6.58 0.86 27.83
C PRO A 278 -5.32 1.45 28.51
N ASN A 279 -4.30 1.84 27.75
CA ASN A 279 -3.08 2.45 28.27
C ASN A 279 -3.11 3.99 28.26
N ILE A 280 -4.28 4.64 28.20
CA ILE A 280 -4.43 6.11 28.11
C ILE A 280 -3.60 6.89 29.16
N ASP A 281 -3.35 6.31 30.33
CA ASP A 281 -2.51 6.92 31.36
C ASP A 281 -1.07 7.19 30.87
N GLU A 282 -0.60 6.52 29.81
CA GLU A 282 0.70 6.78 29.16
C GLU A 282 0.70 7.99 28.21
N TRP A 283 -0.49 8.51 27.87
CA TRP A 283 -0.70 9.45 26.75
C TRP A 283 -1.13 10.84 27.18
N VAL A 284 -1.48 11.01 28.45
CA VAL A 284 -2.01 12.27 28.99
C VAL A 284 -1.29 12.69 30.27
N PRO A 285 -1.38 13.97 30.66
CA PRO A 285 -0.91 14.42 31.97
C PRO A 285 -1.62 13.69 33.12
N ASN A 286 -0.94 13.51 34.25
CA ASN A 286 -1.51 12.81 35.40
C ASN A 286 -2.76 13.56 35.93
N LYS A 287 -3.81 12.82 36.30
CA LYS A 287 -5.07 13.37 36.83
C LYS A 287 -5.73 14.42 35.91
N SER A 288 -5.62 14.24 34.59
CA SER A 288 -6.20 15.17 33.61
C SER A 288 -7.51 14.70 33.00
N ILE A 289 -7.91 13.43 33.21
CA ILE A 289 -9.08 12.80 32.59
C ILE A 289 -9.86 11.94 33.58
N ILE A 290 -11.12 11.65 33.25
CA ILE A 290 -11.97 10.66 33.91
C ILE A 290 -12.12 9.46 32.96
N LYS A 291 -11.69 8.26 33.36
CA LYS A 291 -11.76 7.06 32.50
C LYS A 291 -13.08 6.32 32.74
N THR A 292 -13.76 5.88 31.68
CA THR A 292 -15.00 5.09 31.84
C THR A 292 -14.77 3.76 32.53
N ASP A 293 -13.58 3.17 32.37
CA ASP A 293 -13.21 1.87 32.91
C ASP A 293 -13.03 1.88 34.44
N ASP A 294 -12.91 3.05 35.06
CA ASP A 294 -12.85 3.21 36.51
C ASP A 294 -14.25 3.06 37.18
N PHE A 295 -15.32 2.91 36.39
CA PHE A 295 -16.70 2.83 36.85
C PHE A 295 -17.39 1.55 36.37
N LYS A 296 -18.24 0.93 37.21
CA LYS A 296 -18.96 -0.31 36.88
C LYS A 296 -20.13 -0.09 35.92
N SER A 297 -20.61 1.15 35.79
CA SER A 297 -21.74 1.50 34.94
C SER A 297 -21.72 2.98 34.54
N PRO A 298 -22.38 3.34 33.43
CA PRO A 298 -22.61 4.74 33.06
C PRO A 298 -23.26 5.56 34.19
N LYS A 299 -24.16 4.95 34.97
CA LYS A 299 -24.80 5.62 36.11
C LYS A 299 -23.79 6.00 37.19
N GLU A 300 -22.89 5.10 37.56
CA GLU A 300 -21.88 5.36 38.60
C GLU A 300 -20.92 6.49 38.16
N LEU A 301 -20.54 6.50 36.89
CA LEU A 301 -19.79 7.60 36.29
C LEU A 301 -20.57 8.91 36.37
N VAL A 302 -21.87 8.89 36.03
CA VAL A 302 -22.76 10.05 36.13
C VAL A 302 -22.85 10.57 37.57
N ASP A 303 -23.00 9.67 38.56
CA ASP A 303 -23.02 10.05 39.98
C ASP A 303 -21.72 10.76 40.39
N TYR A 304 -20.56 10.31 39.89
CA TYR A 304 -19.26 10.92 40.14
C TYR A 304 -19.09 12.31 39.51
N ILE A 305 -19.46 12.49 38.25
CA ILE A 305 -19.38 13.82 37.60
C ILE A 305 -20.41 14.80 38.19
N ILE A 306 -21.54 14.31 38.68
CA ILE A 306 -22.49 15.13 39.46
C ILE A 306 -21.84 15.59 40.77
N TYR A 307 -21.13 14.72 41.49
CA TYR A 307 -20.36 15.11 42.67
C TYR A 307 -19.33 16.21 42.33
N LEU A 308 -18.51 16.01 41.29
CA LEU A 308 -17.51 17.00 40.87
C LEU A 308 -18.17 18.34 40.50
N SER A 309 -19.30 18.31 39.80
CA SER A 309 -20.02 19.53 39.41
C SER A 309 -20.59 20.35 40.56
N LYS A 310 -20.67 19.77 41.76
CA LYS A 310 -21.13 20.42 43.00
C LYS A 310 -19.99 20.72 43.98
N ASN A 311 -18.79 20.22 43.70
CA ASN A 311 -17.60 20.41 44.51
C ASN A 311 -16.49 21.09 43.69
N LYS A 312 -16.46 22.42 43.75
CA LYS A 312 -15.49 23.24 43.02
C LYS A 312 -14.04 22.79 43.27
N THR A 313 -13.67 22.53 44.52
CA THR A 313 -12.30 22.12 44.87
C THR A 313 -11.93 20.81 44.18
N ALA A 314 -12.77 19.78 44.29
CA ALA A 314 -12.51 18.49 43.63
C ALA A 314 -12.51 18.59 42.10
N TYR A 315 -13.35 19.46 41.53
CA TYR A 315 -13.35 19.73 40.09
C TYR A 315 -12.04 20.43 39.64
N GLU A 316 -11.59 21.44 40.37
CA GLU A 316 -10.39 22.22 40.02
C GLU A 316 -9.09 21.42 40.18
N GLU A 317 -9.08 20.38 41.03
CA GLU A 317 -7.96 19.42 41.13
C GLU A 317 -7.59 18.76 39.79
N TYR A 318 -8.56 18.57 38.88
CA TYR A 318 -8.33 18.02 37.52
C TYR A 318 -7.57 18.96 36.58
N PHE A 319 -7.31 20.20 36.99
CA PHE A 319 -6.56 21.18 36.22
C PHE A 319 -5.19 21.50 36.83
N GLU A 320 -4.85 20.96 38.00
CA GLU A 320 -3.56 21.21 38.67
C GLU A 320 -2.36 20.79 37.81
N TRP A 321 -2.52 19.79 36.95
CA TRP A 321 -1.48 19.37 36.00
C TRP A 321 -1.02 20.50 35.07
N LYS A 322 -1.87 21.51 34.78
CA LYS A 322 -1.52 22.66 33.94
C LYS A 322 -0.43 23.53 34.56
N LYS A 323 -0.30 23.50 35.89
CA LYS A 323 0.69 24.25 36.68
C LYS A 323 1.98 23.48 36.94
N GLN A 324 2.04 22.20 36.58
CA GLN A 324 3.18 21.32 36.80
C GLN A 324 3.99 21.12 35.50
N PRO A 325 5.27 20.75 35.58
CA PRO A 325 6.00 20.25 34.41
C PRO A 325 5.24 19.10 33.74
N PHE A 326 5.22 19.08 32.40
CA PHE A 326 4.58 17.97 31.69
C PHE A 326 5.36 16.68 31.94
N PRO A 327 4.68 15.54 32.16
CA PRO A 327 5.37 14.28 32.33
C PRO A 327 6.04 13.87 31.01
N GLU A 328 7.21 13.23 31.10
CA GLU A 328 8.02 12.83 29.94
C GLU A 328 7.23 12.02 28.91
N LYS A 329 6.37 11.10 29.37
CA LYS A 329 5.46 10.31 28.52
C LYS A 329 4.58 11.18 27.61
N PHE A 330 4.08 12.31 28.11
CA PHE A 330 3.24 13.22 27.33
C PHE A 330 4.06 14.02 26.33
N ILE A 331 5.24 14.51 26.75
CA ILE A 331 6.18 15.22 25.86
C ILE A 331 6.64 14.29 24.73
N GLU A 332 6.92 13.03 25.05
CA GLU A 332 7.30 12.02 24.08
C GLU A 332 6.18 11.84 23.05
N LYS A 333 4.93 11.61 23.44
CA LYS A 333 3.83 11.48 22.48
C LYS A 333 3.64 12.75 21.65
N TYR A 334 3.80 13.93 22.25
CA TYR A 334 3.74 15.21 21.55
C TYR A 334 4.78 15.33 20.44
N ASN A 335 6.03 15.00 20.74
CA ASN A 335 7.12 15.00 19.75
C ASN A 335 6.92 13.95 18.65
N ARG A 336 5.98 13.01 18.85
CA ARG A 336 5.57 12.02 17.87
C ARG A 336 4.36 12.43 17.04
N CYS A 337 3.85 13.65 17.20
CA CYS A 337 2.66 14.10 16.49
C CYS A 337 2.85 14.06 14.98
N ILE A 338 1.87 13.46 14.30
CA ILE A 338 1.88 13.22 12.86
C ILE A 338 2.06 14.50 12.02
N PHE A 339 1.57 15.63 12.54
CA PHE A 339 1.60 16.93 11.85
C PHE A 339 2.90 17.73 12.04
N TYR A 340 3.69 17.44 13.08
CA TYR A 340 4.80 18.32 13.48
C TYR A 340 6.18 17.70 13.29
N GLY A 341 6.38 16.44 13.68
CA GLY A 341 7.72 15.84 13.64
C GLY A 341 7.76 14.35 13.30
N ALA A 342 6.64 13.74 12.96
CA ALA A 342 6.61 12.32 12.61
C ALA A 342 7.37 11.99 11.32
N ASP A 343 7.31 12.86 10.31
CA ASP A 343 8.09 12.76 9.07
C ASP A 343 9.60 12.79 9.35
N CYS A 344 10.07 13.76 10.15
CA CYS A 344 11.49 13.83 10.49
C CYS A 344 11.97 12.58 11.24
N ARG A 345 11.17 12.03 12.16
CA ARG A 345 11.52 10.77 12.85
C ARG A 345 11.58 9.58 11.89
N LEU A 346 10.67 9.52 10.91
CA LEU A 346 10.72 8.51 9.86
C LEU A 346 12.00 8.65 9.03
N CYS A 347 12.36 9.87 8.61
CA CYS A 347 13.61 10.15 7.91
C CYS A 347 14.86 9.74 8.71
N GLN A 348 14.90 10.09 10.01
CA GLN A 348 15.99 9.68 10.91
C GLN A 348 16.08 8.16 11.06
N TYR A 349 14.95 7.47 11.10
CA TYR A 349 14.92 6.02 11.17
C TYR A 349 15.53 5.39 9.91
N ILE A 350 15.11 5.84 8.73
CA ILE A 350 15.62 5.35 7.44
C ILE A 350 17.10 5.70 7.25
N ASP A 351 17.52 6.91 7.60
CA ASP A 351 18.94 7.32 7.57
C ASP A 351 19.82 6.43 8.47
N ASN A 352 19.34 6.08 9.66
CA ASN A 352 20.02 5.14 10.53
C ASN A 352 20.10 3.72 9.94
N LEU A 353 19.06 3.27 9.24
CA LEU A 353 19.10 1.99 8.52
C LEU A 353 20.13 2.03 7.37
N LYS A 354 20.15 3.09 6.56
CA LYS A 354 21.13 3.28 5.48
C LYS A 354 22.57 3.34 6.01
N LYS A 355 22.82 4.05 7.11
CA LYS A 355 24.16 4.11 7.75
C LYS A 355 24.63 2.75 8.26
N LYS A 356 23.73 1.93 8.81
CA LYS A 356 24.04 0.55 9.22
C LYS A 356 24.41 -0.32 8.03
N ILE A 357 23.77 -0.10 6.87
CA ILE A 357 24.13 -0.77 5.62
C ILE A 357 25.49 -0.30 5.14
N ASN A 358 25.78 1.01 5.05
CA ASN A 358 27.06 1.49 4.51
C ASN A 358 28.30 1.08 5.32
N ASN A 359 28.14 0.75 6.61
CA ASN A 359 29.23 0.24 7.45
C ASN A 359 29.58 -1.25 7.23
N GLY A 360 28.75 -2.00 6.51
CA GLY A 360 29.12 -3.31 5.99
C GLY A 360 29.05 -3.23 4.47
N ILE A 361 30.19 -3.34 3.78
CA ILE A 361 30.34 -3.54 2.31
C ILE A 361 28.96 -3.64 1.65
N GLY A 362 28.48 -2.52 1.08
CA GLY A 362 27.07 -2.34 0.76
C GLY A 362 26.47 -3.56 0.07
N PHE A 363 25.24 -3.93 0.43
CA PHE A 363 24.59 -5.13 -0.10
C PHE A 363 24.77 -5.17 -1.64
N ARG A 364 24.48 -4.08 -2.35
CA ARG A 364 24.70 -3.95 -3.82
C ARG A 364 26.12 -4.33 -4.31
N SER A 365 27.19 -3.98 -3.57
CA SER A 365 28.56 -4.46 -3.88
C SER A 365 28.87 -5.86 -3.35
N THR A 366 28.14 -6.33 -2.35
CA THR A 366 28.13 -7.75 -1.92
C THR A 366 27.53 -8.67 -3.00
N PHE A 367 26.67 -8.15 -3.89
CA PHE A 367 26.20 -8.82 -5.12
C PHE A 367 26.96 -8.34 -6.37
N GLY A 368 28.12 -7.70 -6.21
CA GLY A 368 29.02 -7.34 -7.31
C GLY A 368 28.61 -6.15 -8.17
N GLU A 369 27.64 -5.35 -7.75
CA GLU A 369 27.24 -4.14 -8.48
C GLU A 369 28.03 -2.90 -8.02
N PRO A 370 28.66 -2.16 -8.94
CA PRO A 370 29.24 -0.84 -8.66
C PRO A 370 28.21 0.14 -8.10
N TYR A 371 28.63 1.03 -7.21
CA TYR A 371 27.75 2.03 -6.58
C TYR A 371 27.14 2.99 -7.61
N GLU A 372 27.89 3.27 -8.66
CA GLU A 372 27.58 4.15 -9.77
C GLU A 372 26.37 3.67 -10.58
N ASP A 373 26.28 2.36 -10.85
CA ASP A 373 25.17 1.74 -11.61
C ASP A 373 23.86 1.68 -10.82
N SER A 374 23.93 1.98 -9.52
CA SER A 374 22.81 1.84 -8.61
C SER A 374 21.83 3.02 -8.63
N LYS A 375 22.16 4.07 -9.40
CA LYS A 375 21.40 5.31 -9.57
C LYS A 375 20.76 5.49 -10.96
N GLU A 376 20.86 4.50 -11.86
CA GLU A 376 20.34 4.60 -13.22
C GLU A 376 19.01 3.84 -13.40
N LEU A 377 18.16 4.31 -14.33
CA LEU A 377 16.87 3.70 -14.65
C LEU A 377 17.08 2.30 -15.23
N ARG A 378 16.70 1.29 -14.43
CA ARG A 378 16.88 -0.13 -14.74
C ARG A 378 15.81 -0.67 -15.68
N VAL A 379 15.91 -0.30 -16.94
CA VAL A 379 14.94 -0.76 -17.94
C VAL A 379 15.65 -1.14 -19.22
N LEU A 380 15.28 -2.28 -19.79
CA LEU A 380 15.43 -2.53 -21.22
C LEU A 380 14.23 -1.93 -21.93
N ASP A 381 14.47 -0.84 -22.65
CA ASP A 381 13.50 -0.33 -23.61
C ASP A 381 13.46 -1.27 -24.82
N ILE A 382 12.43 -2.10 -24.88
CA ILE A 382 12.17 -2.96 -26.01
C ILE A 382 11.42 -2.14 -27.04
N ASN A 383 12.07 -1.85 -28.16
CA ASN A 383 11.46 -1.21 -29.31
C ASN A 383 11.46 -2.17 -30.52
N LYS A 384 11.07 -1.68 -31.70
CA LYS A 384 10.95 -2.51 -32.92
C LYS A 384 12.27 -3.11 -33.42
N GLU A 385 13.40 -2.65 -32.89
CA GLU A 385 14.75 -3.02 -33.29
C GLU A 385 15.53 -3.68 -32.12
N THR A 386 15.00 -3.64 -30.90
CA THR A 386 15.57 -4.32 -29.73
C THR A 386 15.42 -5.83 -29.84
N CYS A 387 16.51 -6.56 -29.67
CA CYS A 387 16.58 -8.00 -29.63
C CYS A 387 17.74 -8.44 -28.73
N VAL A 388 17.41 -9.12 -27.63
CA VAL A 388 18.39 -9.77 -26.76
C VAL A 388 18.33 -11.27 -27.02
N SER A 389 19.39 -11.84 -27.58
CA SER A 389 19.49 -13.27 -27.86
C SER A 389 20.61 -13.89 -27.04
N ILE A 390 20.29 -14.93 -26.28
CA ILE A 390 21.20 -15.63 -25.38
C ILE A 390 21.40 -17.03 -25.93
N LYS A 391 22.58 -17.26 -26.49
CA LYS A 391 23.03 -18.58 -26.93
C LYS A 391 23.75 -19.27 -25.79
N GLN A 392 23.47 -20.56 -25.60
CA GLN A 392 24.00 -21.33 -24.48
C GLN A 392 24.92 -22.45 -24.97
N ASP A 393 26.07 -22.64 -24.31
CA ASP A 393 26.89 -23.84 -24.49
C ASP A 393 26.34 -24.99 -23.64
N LEU A 394 25.71 -25.93 -24.33
CA LEU A 394 25.01 -27.07 -23.76
C LEU A 394 25.94 -28.08 -23.06
N ASN A 395 27.25 -28.00 -23.28
CA ASN A 395 28.20 -28.85 -22.55
C ASN A 395 28.32 -28.46 -21.08
N TYR A 396 27.93 -27.22 -20.73
CA TYR A 396 28.09 -26.65 -19.38
C TYR A 396 26.76 -26.34 -18.69
N VAL A 397 25.68 -26.12 -19.46
CA VAL A 397 24.34 -25.87 -18.91
C VAL A 397 23.60 -27.18 -18.66
N PRO A 398 23.21 -27.50 -17.42
CA PRO A 398 22.38 -28.67 -17.18
C PRO A 398 20.97 -28.46 -17.75
N PRO A 399 20.37 -29.50 -18.38
CA PRO A 399 19.08 -29.40 -19.04
C PRO A 399 17.94 -29.04 -18.07
N VAL A 400 16.97 -28.26 -18.55
CA VAL A 400 15.65 -28.10 -17.90
C VAL A 400 14.89 -29.41 -18.03
N LYS A 401 14.51 -30.04 -16.92
CA LYS A 401 13.77 -31.32 -16.91
C LYS A 401 12.49 -31.18 -16.10
N ASP A 402 11.35 -31.51 -16.72
CA ASP A 402 9.99 -31.62 -16.15
C ASP A 402 9.41 -30.37 -15.45
N LYS A 403 10.24 -29.39 -15.10
CA LYS A 403 9.85 -28.20 -14.35
C LYS A 403 10.75 -27.01 -14.62
N PHE A 404 10.17 -25.81 -14.57
CA PHE A 404 10.87 -24.53 -14.62
C PHE A 404 9.97 -23.40 -14.13
N THR A 405 10.56 -22.25 -13.85
CA THR A 405 9.82 -21.00 -13.60
C THR A 405 10.46 -19.88 -14.40
N ILE A 406 9.67 -19.10 -15.14
CA ILE A 406 10.11 -17.85 -15.78
C ILE A 406 9.46 -16.70 -15.01
N MET A 407 10.25 -15.70 -14.64
CA MET A 407 9.79 -14.51 -13.93
C MET A 407 10.38 -13.26 -14.54
N PHE A 408 9.58 -12.20 -14.60
CA PHE A 408 10.03 -10.89 -15.09
C PHE A 408 9.04 -9.79 -14.69
N TRP A 409 9.54 -8.57 -14.61
CA TRP A 409 8.73 -7.37 -14.49
C TRP A 409 8.52 -6.72 -15.85
N LEU A 410 7.27 -6.36 -16.17
CA LEU A 410 6.89 -5.79 -17.47
C LEU A 410 6.04 -4.52 -17.29
N ILE A 411 6.36 -3.48 -18.06
CA ILE A 411 5.44 -2.40 -18.42
C ILE A 411 5.07 -2.53 -19.89
N LEU A 412 3.78 -2.37 -20.18
CA LEU A 412 3.28 -2.24 -21.54
C LEU A 412 2.97 -0.79 -21.89
N GLU A 413 3.57 -0.31 -22.98
CA GLU A 413 3.38 1.05 -23.48
C GLU A 413 2.45 1.10 -24.70
N ASP A 414 2.64 0.22 -25.69
CA ASP A 414 1.81 0.19 -26.90
C ASP A 414 1.77 -1.19 -27.57
N VAL A 415 0.58 -1.78 -27.70
CA VAL A 415 0.37 -3.05 -28.39
C VAL A 415 -0.89 -2.96 -29.26
N HIS A 416 -0.75 -3.26 -30.54
CA HIS A 416 -1.88 -3.37 -31.48
C HIS A 416 -2.11 -4.80 -31.97
N ASP A 417 -1.09 -5.66 -31.87
CA ASP A 417 -1.11 -7.05 -32.32
C ASP A 417 -0.46 -7.94 -31.25
N GLU A 418 -0.72 -9.24 -31.31
CA GLU A 418 0.05 -10.19 -30.50
C GLU A 418 1.54 -10.13 -30.86
N LYS A 419 2.40 -9.94 -29.85
CA LYS A 419 3.86 -9.91 -30.00
C LYS A 419 4.53 -10.74 -28.90
N PRO A 420 5.49 -11.61 -29.26
CA PRO A 420 6.35 -12.29 -28.28
C PRO A 420 7.20 -11.30 -27.48
N ILE A 421 7.23 -11.49 -26.16
CA ILE A 421 8.19 -10.86 -25.24
C ILE A 421 9.41 -11.78 -25.14
N ILE A 422 9.20 -13.05 -24.80
CA ILE A 422 10.25 -14.05 -24.57
C ILE A 422 9.97 -15.26 -25.45
N THR A 423 11.00 -15.77 -26.11
CA THR A 423 10.96 -17.07 -26.80
C THR A 423 12.11 -17.94 -26.34
N MET A 424 11.84 -19.23 -26.13
CA MET A 424 12.88 -20.26 -25.95
C MET A 424 12.60 -21.33 -26.98
N ASP A 425 13.47 -21.41 -28.00
CA ASP A 425 13.18 -22.10 -29.26
C ASP A 425 11.99 -21.47 -30.00
N LYS A 426 12.22 -21.04 -31.24
CA LYS A 426 11.25 -20.29 -32.04
C LYS A 426 9.92 -21.03 -32.23
N HIS A 427 9.89 -22.34 -32.00
CA HIS A 427 8.69 -23.19 -32.07
C HIS A 427 8.36 -23.91 -30.75
N GLY A 428 9.14 -23.69 -29.70
CA GLY A 428 9.09 -24.43 -28.44
C GLY A 428 8.26 -23.73 -27.39
N LEU A 429 8.74 -22.59 -26.87
CA LEU A 429 8.11 -21.81 -25.81
C LEU A 429 8.04 -20.34 -26.19
N VAL A 430 6.85 -19.75 -26.05
CA VAL A 430 6.59 -18.34 -26.35
C VAL A 430 5.79 -17.72 -25.21
N VAL A 431 6.31 -16.64 -24.64
CA VAL A 431 5.56 -15.72 -23.76
C VAL A 431 5.27 -14.47 -24.56
N SER A 432 4.00 -14.15 -24.72
CA SER A 432 3.51 -13.05 -25.58
C SER A 432 2.45 -12.24 -24.87
N VAL A 433 2.19 -11.04 -25.37
CA VAL A 433 1.02 -10.24 -24.97
C VAL A 433 0.00 -10.31 -26.09
N VAL A 434 -1.24 -10.68 -25.76
CA VAL A 434 -2.36 -10.75 -26.71
C VAL A 434 -3.43 -9.75 -26.32
N GLN A 435 -3.99 -9.08 -27.32
CA GLN A 435 -5.14 -8.19 -27.13
C GLN A 435 -6.44 -8.99 -27.28
N ILE A 436 -7.30 -8.92 -26.27
CA ILE A 436 -8.66 -9.47 -26.31
C ILE A 436 -9.61 -8.30 -26.01
N TRP A 437 -10.35 -7.88 -27.04
CA TRP A 437 -11.16 -6.64 -27.01
C TRP A 437 -10.30 -5.41 -26.69
N LYS A 438 -10.59 -4.71 -25.59
CA LYS A 438 -9.88 -3.50 -25.15
C LYS A 438 -8.80 -3.77 -24.08
N ARG A 439 -8.52 -5.04 -23.78
CA ARG A 439 -7.63 -5.46 -22.70
C ARG A 439 -6.52 -6.34 -23.23
N PHE A 440 -5.37 -6.31 -22.57
CA PHE A 440 -4.19 -7.08 -22.93
C PHE A 440 -3.97 -8.18 -21.89
N TYR A 441 -3.43 -9.32 -22.30
CA TYR A 441 -3.24 -10.48 -21.43
C TYR A 441 -1.90 -11.14 -21.73
N VAL A 442 -1.28 -11.74 -20.72
CA VAL A 442 -0.08 -12.56 -20.94
C VAL A 442 -0.51 -13.93 -21.42
N LYS A 443 0.10 -14.37 -22.51
CA LYS A 443 -0.14 -15.68 -23.11
C LYS A 443 1.16 -16.47 -23.12
N PHE A 444 1.11 -17.64 -22.48
CA PHE A 444 2.16 -18.65 -22.50
C PHE A 444 1.79 -19.75 -23.49
N CYS A 445 2.65 -20.01 -24.47
CA CYS A 445 2.51 -21.13 -25.40
C CYS A 445 3.69 -22.07 -25.29
N PHE A 446 3.41 -23.38 -25.28
CA PHE A 446 4.39 -24.43 -25.50
C PHE A 446 3.98 -25.28 -26.71
N LYS A 447 4.73 -25.20 -27.80
CA LYS A 447 4.38 -25.73 -29.12
C LYS A 447 2.99 -25.23 -29.54
N SER A 448 2.03 -26.12 -29.81
CA SER A 448 0.66 -25.75 -30.19
C SER A 448 -0.27 -25.44 -28.99
N LYS A 449 0.20 -25.63 -27.75
CA LYS A 449 -0.64 -25.49 -26.55
C LYS A 449 -0.42 -24.13 -25.90
N CYS A 450 -1.48 -23.33 -25.81
CA CYS A 450 -1.42 -21.98 -25.24
C CYS A 450 -2.35 -21.82 -24.03
N PHE A 451 -1.94 -20.96 -23.11
CA PHE A 451 -2.55 -20.67 -21.83
C PHE A 451 -2.53 -19.16 -21.60
N LEU A 452 -3.60 -18.61 -21.06
CA LEU A 452 -3.79 -17.17 -20.88
C LEU A 452 -3.82 -16.81 -19.39
N SER A 453 -3.36 -15.61 -19.05
CA SER A 453 -3.68 -14.97 -17.77
C SER A 453 -5.19 -14.66 -17.70
N ASP A 454 -5.76 -14.72 -16.51
CA ASP A 454 -7.14 -14.31 -16.22
C ASP A 454 -7.20 -12.79 -15.96
N THR A 455 -6.15 -12.22 -15.36
CA THR A 455 -6.02 -10.79 -15.10
C THR A 455 -5.50 -10.04 -16.34
N PRO A 456 -6.19 -8.95 -16.77
CA PRO A 456 -5.72 -8.09 -17.84
C PRO A 456 -4.54 -7.20 -17.40
N LEU A 457 -3.79 -6.72 -18.37
CA LEU A 457 -2.68 -5.80 -18.22
C LEU A 457 -3.19 -4.37 -18.34
N ASP A 458 -2.91 -3.57 -17.33
CA ASP A 458 -3.14 -2.13 -17.33
C ASP A 458 -1.94 -1.44 -17.99
N SER A 459 -2.22 -0.47 -18.88
CA SER A 459 -1.15 0.26 -19.59
C SER A 459 -0.34 1.11 -18.63
N ASN A 460 0.98 1.18 -18.84
CA ASN A 460 1.92 1.98 -18.06
C ASN A 460 2.04 1.61 -16.56
N GLU A 461 1.59 0.41 -16.16
CA GLU A 461 1.82 -0.12 -14.81
C GLU A 461 2.84 -1.27 -14.84
N TRP A 462 3.77 -1.27 -13.88
CA TRP A 462 4.62 -2.43 -13.64
C TRP A 462 3.77 -3.59 -13.14
N LYS A 463 3.88 -4.73 -13.80
CA LYS A 463 3.33 -6.00 -13.32
C LYS A 463 4.43 -7.05 -13.26
N HIS A 464 4.47 -7.80 -12.17
CA HIS A 464 5.35 -8.96 -12.03
C HIS A 464 4.64 -10.20 -12.58
N PHE A 465 5.26 -10.88 -13.53
CA PHE A 465 4.76 -12.14 -14.06
C PHE A 465 5.62 -13.30 -13.61
N ALA A 466 4.98 -14.40 -13.26
CA ALA A 466 5.65 -15.69 -13.16
C ALA A 466 4.88 -16.76 -13.93
N ILE A 467 5.58 -17.59 -14.68
CA ILE A 467 5.04 -18.79 -15.31
C ILE A 467 5.79 -19.96 -14.71
N SER A 468 5.12 -20.72 -13.85
CA SER A 468 5.67 -21.89 -13.18
C SER A 468 5.08 -23.16 -13.77
N VAL A 469 5.97 -24.07 -14.19
CA VAL A 469 5.62 -25.37 -14.76
C VAL A 469 6.26 -26.46 -13.92
N GLY A 470 5.49 -27.50 -13.58
CA GLY A 470 6.05 -28.67 -12.91
C GLY A 470 5.13 -29.89 -13.02
N PRO A 471 5.58 -31.06 -12.54
CA PRO A 471 4.76 -32.27 -12.55
C PRO A 471 3.49 -32.05 -11.73
N SER A 472 2.35 -32.48 -12.27
CA SER A 472 1.10 -32.53 -11.52
C SER A 472 1.25 -33.53 -10.39
N LEU A 473 1.00 -33.11 -9.15
CA LEU A 473 0.90 -34.02 -8.03
C LEU A 473 -0.27 -34.98 -8.31
N GLN A 474 0.02 -36.23 -8.68
CA GLN A 474 -0.99 -37.27 -8.58
C GLN A 474 -1.31 -37.40 -7.09
N THR A 475 -2.48 -36.94 -6.66
CA THR A 475 -3.04 -37.39 -5.38
C THR A 475 -3.03 -38.91 -5.44
N THR A 476 -2.19 -39.56 -4.65
CA THR A 476 -2.23 -40.99 -4.46
C THR A 476 -3.58 -41.33 -3.85
N THR A 477 -4.57 -41.60 -4.69
CA THR A 477 -5.80 -42.28 -4.31
C THR A 477 -5.45 -43.74 -4.02
N THR A 478 -4.72 -43.96 -2.94
CA THR A 478 -4.67 -45.24 -2.24
C THR A 478 -5.46 -45.06 -0.96
N ASP A 479 -6.59 -45.76 -0.92
CA ASP A 479 -7.38 -46.12 0.25
C ASP A 479 -8.33 -45.09 0.86
N LEU A 480 -9.29 -44.60 0.07
CA LEU A 480 -10.66 -44.34 0.56
C LEU A 480 -11.74 -44.85 -0.42
N ASN A 481 -11.52 -46.03 -1.01
CA ASN A 481 -12.60 -46.86 -1.56
C ASN A 481 -12.98 -47.94 -0.54
N SER A 482 -13.56 -47.51 0.59
CA SER A 482 -14.42 -48.35 1.45
C SER A 482 -14.89 -47.50 2.65
N LYS A 483 -16.01 -46.79 2.48
CA LYS A 483 -17.14 -46.75 3.42
C LYS A 483 -18.17 -45.71 2.99
N ASN A 484 -19.33 -46.24 2.60
CA ASN A 484 -20.67 -45.66 2.64
C ASN A 484 -20.88 -44.38 1.79
N ASN A 485 -21.64 -44.38 0.68
CA ASN A 485 -22.94 -44.99 0.46
C ASN A 485 -23.80 -45.08 1.73
N ASN A 486 -24.35 -43.93 2.14
CA ASN A 486 -25.79 -43.82 2.38
C ASN A 486 -26.23 -42.39 2.71
N ASN A 487 -27.39 -42.07 2.12
CA ASN A 487 -28.42 -41.12 2.56
C ASN A 487 -28.38 -39.67 2.03
N ASN A 488 -29.12 -39.51 0.93
CA ASN A 488 -30.38 -38.76 0.82
C ASN A 488 -30.42 -37.26 1.11
N ASN A 489 -30.63 -36.51 0.02
CA ASN A 489 -31.80 -35.66 -0.24
C ASN A 489 -32.50 -35.02 0.95
N ASN A 490 -32.41 -33.68 1.01
CA ASN A 490 -33.51 -32.74 1.33
C ASN A 490 -33.08 -31.36 0.78
N ASN A 491 -33.55 -30.93 -0.39
CA ASN A 491 -34.76 -30.13 -0.66
C ASN A 491 -34.92 -28.85 0.19
N ASN A 492 -34.82 -27.71 -0.53
CA ASN A 492 -35.66 -26.51 -0.51
C ASN A 492 -36.09 -25.90 0.82
N ASN A 493 -35.73 -24.63 1.05
CA ASN A 493 -36.70 -23.54 0.91
C ASN A 493 -36.09 -22.12 1.05
N ASN A 494 -36.55 -21.26 0.15
CA ASN A 494 -36.74 -19.81 0.21
C ASN A 494 -36.65 -19.12 1.58
N ASN A 495 -36.06 -17.92 1.59
CA ASN A 495 -36.86 -16.70 1.80
C ASN A 495 -36.12 -15.42 1.38
N ASN A 496 -36.80 -14.69 0.49
CA ASN A 496 -36.60 -13.28 0.22
C ASN A 496 -36.88 -12.45 1.48
N ASN A 497 -36.11 -11.37 1.67
CA ASN A 497 -36.64 -10.15 2.29
C ASN A 497 -35.96 -8.94 1.66
N ASN A 498 -36.72 -8.29 0.76
CA ASN A 498 -36.54 -6.91 0.36
C ASN A 498 -36.89 -6.01 1.54
N ASN A 499 -36.07 -5.00 1.83
CA ASN A 499 -36.54 -3.77 2.44
C ASN A 499 -35.84 -2.58 1.79
N ASN A 500 -36.62 -1.86 0.98
CA ASN A 500 -36.35 -0.50 0.53
C ASN A 500 -36.52 0.45 1.72
N VAL A 501 -35.53 1.31 2.00
CA VAL A 501 -35.76 2.55 2.75
C VAL A 501 -34.93 3.68 2.15
N GLY A 502 -35.68 4.63 1.56
CA GLY A 502 -35.45 6.05 1.29
C GLY A 502 -34.07 6.69 1.41
N ASN A 503 -33.64 7.26 0.28
CA ASN A 503 -32.63 8.30 0.13
C ASN A 503 -32.89 9.50 1.06
N GLY A 504 -32.01 9.71 2.04
CA GLY A 504 -31.86 10.94 2.79
C GLY A 504 -30.49 11.55 2.46
N VAL A 505 -30.49 12.86 2.21
CA VAL A 505 -29.36 13.67 1.73
C VAL A 505 -28.11 13.48 2.59
N ILE A 506 -26.99 13.25 1.89
CA ILE A 506 -25.63 12.99 2.37
C ILE A 506 -25.01 14.29 2.88
N ASP A 507 -24.53 14.28 4.12
CA ASP A 507 -23.49 15.18 4.67
C ASP A 507 -22.88 14.39 5.83
N SER A 508 -21.60 14.00 5.73
CA SER A 508 -20.92 13.09 6.66
C SER A 508 -19.47 13.51 6.88
N PHE A 509 -19.15 14.36 7.87
CA PHE A 509 -17.76 14.84 8.02
C PHE A 509 -17.34 15.25 9.44
N LEU A 510 -17.10 14.33 10.37
CA LEU A 510 -16.38 14.57 11.65
C LEU A 510 -16.24 13.24 12.41
N ASP A 511 -15.50 12.34 11.78
CA ASP A 511 -14.37 11.66 12.39
C ASP A 511 -13.25 11.80 11.33
N SER A 512 -12.06 11.27 11.50
CA SER A 512 -11.10 11.02 10.40
C SER A 512 -11.65 10.02 9.34
N ASP A 513 -12.98 9.93 9.25
CA ASP A 513 -13.81 9.05 8.47
C ASP A 513 -14.31 9.78 7.20
N GLY A 514 -13.94 9.31 6.01
CA GLY A 514 -14.75 9.44 4.80
C GLY A 514 -14.26 10.41 3.73
N MET A 515 -13.85 9.88 2.57
CA MET A 515 -14.20 10.45 1.27
C MET A 515 -15.34 9.58 0.71
N ASP A 516 -16.45 10.21 0.37
CA ASP A 516 -17.59 9.61 -0.35
C ASP A 516 -17.36 9.60 -1.87
N ASP A 517 -17.96 8.57 -2.48
CA ASP A 517 -18.45 8.45 -3.86
C ASP A 517 -17.52 8.70 -5.06
N PHE A 518 -16.95 7.59 -5.57
CA PHE A 518 -17.08 7.27 -6.99
C PHE A 518 -18.11 6.14 -7.15
N SER A 519 -19.38 6.50 -7.25
CA SER A 519 -20.43 5.58 -7.73
C SER A 519 -20.31 5.46 -9.25
N ASP A 520 -19.46 4.53 -9.71
CA ASP A 520 -19.55 4.07 -11.09
C ASP A 520 -20.86 3.30 -11.25
N SER A 521 -21.80 3.93 -11.97
CA SER A 521 -23.06 3.35 -12.41
C SER A 521 -22.79 2.15 -13.31
N PHE A 522 -22.69 0.95 -12.74
CA PHE A 522 -22.84 -0.28 -13.51
C PHE A 522 -24.32 -0.52 -13.78
N GLU A 523 -24.76 -0.17 -14.98
CA GLU A 523 -26.03 -0.64 -15.53
C GLU A 523 -26.09 -2.17 -15.40
N THR A 524 -27.07 -2.65 -14.64
CA THR A 524 -27.45 -4.05 -14.55
C THR A 524 -27.98 -4.50 -15.92
N THR A 525 -27.07 -4.84 -16.83
CA THR A 525 -27.44 -5.63 -18.00
C THR A 525 -27.55 -7.09 -17.57
N THR A 526 -28.79 -7.55 -17.54
CA THR A 526 -29.19 -8.95 -17.34
C THR A 526 -28.29 -9.89 -18.13
N ILE A 527 -27.54 -10.73 -17.41
CA ILE A 527 -26.71 -11.81 -17.93
C ILE A 527 -27.62 -12.81 -18.66
N PRO A 528 -27.52 -12.99 -19.99
CA PRO A 528 -28.19 -14.08 -20.67
C PRO A 528 -27.45 -15.37 -20.31
N THR A 529 -28.20 -16.28 -19.69
CA THR A 529 -27.85 -17.68 -19.42
C THR A 529 -27.12 -18.34 -20.60
N THR A 530 -25.92 -18.84 -20.31
CA THR A 530 -25.30 -20.04 -20.88
C THR A 530 -25.64 -20.34 -22.35
N ARG A 531 -24.94 -19.68 -23.28
CA ARG A 531 -24.62 -20.32 -24.56
C ARG A 531 -23.27 -21.00 -24.42
N THR A 532 -23.33 -22.32 -24.23
CA THR A 532 -22.20 -23.24 -24.38
C THR A 532 -21.55 -23.01 -25.73
N ILE A 533 -20.36 -22.41 -25.73
CA ILE A 533 -19.52 -22.31 -26.93
C ILE A 533 -19.10 -23.75 -27.25
N LYS A 534 -19.61 -24.26 -28.37
CA LYS A 534 -19.13 -25.53 -28.94
C LYS A 534 -17.72 -25.28 -29.46
N THR A 535 -16.72 -25.75 -28.74
CA THR A 535 -15.37 -25.98 -29.27
C THR A 535 -15.47 -27.08 -30.33
N LYS A 536 -15.74 -26.66 -31.57
CA LYS A 536 -15.50 -27.47 -32.75
C LYS A 536 -14.22 -26.98 -33.39
N ASP A 537 -13.38 -27.94 -33.73
CA ASP A 537 -12.24 -27.84 -34.64
C ASP A 537 -10.93 -27.32 -34.02
N ILE A 538 -10.34 -28.13 -33.13
CA ILE A 538 -8.90 -28.40 -33.18
C ILE A 538 -8.72 -29.91 -32.94
N VAL A 539 -8.76 -30.68 -34.03
CA VAL A 539 -8.29 -32.06 -34.06
C VAL A 539 -6.85 -32.00 -34.56
N ASP A 540 -5.90 -31.85 -33.63
CA ASP A 540 -4.48 -31.92 -33.97
C ASP A 540 -4.02 -33.38 -34.01
N THR A 541 -3.27 -33.69 -35.07
CA THR A 541 -2.56 -34.93 -35.32
C THR A 541 -1.61 -35.28 -34.17
N VAL A 542 -1.77 -36.47 -33.61
CA VAL A 542 -0.92 -37.02 -32.55
C VAL A 542 0.42 -37.42 -33.16
N ASP A 543 1.46 -36.63 -32.90
CA ASP A 543 2.84 -37.02 -33.20
C ASP A 543 3.35 -37.94 -32.08
N THR A 544 3.57 -39.22 -32.40
CA THR A 544 3.97 -40.27 -31.46
C THR A 544 5.49 -40.26 -31.26
N THR A 545 6.00 -39.27 -30.54
CA THR A 545 7.31 -39.36 -29.89
C THR A 545 7.10 -39.41 -28.38
N THR A 546 7.78 -40.36 -27.73
CA THR A 546 7.70 -40.72 -26.31
C THR A 546 7.35 -39.53 -25.40
N ILE A 547 6.06 -39.39 -25.10
CA ILE A 547 5.53 -38.36 -24.22
C ILE A 547 5.88 -38.75 -22.79
N SER A 548 6.43 -37.82 -22.01
CA SER A 548 6.43 -37.94 -20.55
C SER A 548 4.99 -38.16 -20.09
N ASN A 549 4.65 -39.37 -19.63
CA ASN A 549 3.27 -39.74 -19.24
C ASN A 549 2.78 -39.00 -17.98
N VAL A 550 3.61 -38.14 -17.37
CA VAL A 550 3.22 -37.35 -16.22
C VAL A 550 2.66 -36.01 -16.73
N PRO A 551 1.39 -35.70 -16.45
CA PRO A 551 0.84 -34.39 -16.82
C PRO A 551 1.59 -33.29 -16.07
N SER A 552 1.87 -32.19 -16.73
CA SER A 552 2.46 -30.98 -16.13
C SER A 552 1.34 -30.02 -15.71
N THR A 553 1.46 -29.47 -14.52
CA THR A 553 0.68 -28.32 -14.07
C THR A 553 1.40 -27.04 -14.49
N ILE A 554 0.65 -26.12 -15.09
CA ILE A 554 1.10 -24.81 -15.53
C ILE A 554 0.35 -23.79 -14.68
N LYS A 555 1.08 -22.83 -14.11
CA LYS A 555 0.53 -21.75 -13.30
C LYS A 555 1.07 -20.42 -13.80
N ILE A 556 0.16 -19.48 -14.06
CA ILE A 556 0.50 -18.09 -14.33
C ILE A 556 0.21 -17.31 -13.06
N PHE A 557 1.16 -16.48 -12.65
CA PHE A 557 1.04 -15.58 -11.51
C PHE A 557 1.16 -14.15 -12.03
N VAL A 558 0.33 -13.27 -11.48
CA VAL A 558 0.38 -11.83 -11.72
C VAL A 558 0.50 -11.16 -10.36
N ASN A 559 1.50 -10.29 -10.22
CA ASN A 559 1.82 -9.63 -8.96
C ASN A 559 1.89 -10.62 -7.79
N GLY A 560 2.60 -11.73 -8.02
CA GLY A 560 2.90 -12.71 -6.97
C GLY A 560 1.74 -13.63 -6.59
N ILE A 561 0.56 -13.43 -7.18
CA ILE A 561 -0.68 -14.12 -6.84
C ILE A 561 -1.02 -15.08 -7.96
N LEU A 562 -1.48 -16.29 -7.60
CA LEU A 562 -1.93 -17.26 -8.59
C LEU A 562 -3.10 -16.68 -9.39
N ASP A 563 -2.87 -16.51 -10.68
CA ASP A 563 -3.82 -15.88 -11.60
C ASP A 563 -4.58 -16.92 -12.41
N SER A 564 -3.87 -17.88 -13.03
CA SER A 564 -4.51 -18.97 -13.75
C SER A 564 -3.74 -20.28 -13.61
N THR A 565 -4.45 -21.40 -13.72
CA THR A 565 -3.85 -22.74 -13.68
C THR A 565 -4.43 -23.65 -14.76
N SER A 566 -3.58 -24.47 -15.35
CA SER A 566 -3.97 -25.47 -16.33
C SER A 566 -3.13 -26.74 -16.20
N THR A 567 -3.60 -27.84 -16.77
CA THR A 567 -2.89 -29.13 -16.77
C THR A 567 -2.77 -29.64 -18.19
N SER A 568 -1.57 -30.05 -18.59
CA SER A 568 -1.29 -30.53 -19.94
C SER A 568 -0.07 -31.45 -19.95
N PHE A 569 -0.04 -32.43 -20.87
CA PHE A 569 1.17 -33.19 -21.15
C PHE A 569 2.15 -32.33 -21.94
N LEU A 570 3.25 -31.92 -21.30
CA LEU A 570 4.35 -31.20 -21.92
C LEU A 570 5.59 -32.09 -21.92
N ASN A 571 6.22 -32.29 -23.07
CA ASN A 571 7.60 -32.78 -23.11
C ASN A 571 8.54 -31.57 -23.15
N LEU A 572 9.23 -31.31 -22.04
CA LEU A 572 10.12 -30.18 -21.87
C LEU A 572 11.57 -30.46 -22.31
N ASP A 573 11.89 -31.66 -22.79
CA ASP A 573 13.26 -32.04 -23.18
C ASP A 573 13.87 -31.07 -24.19
N SER A 574 13.06 -30.51 -25.10
CA SER A 574 13.50 -29.54 -26.11
C SER A 574 13.90 -28.18 -25.53
N LEU A 575 13.43 -27.80 -24.34
CA LEU A 575 13.82 -26.53 -23.71
C LEU A 575 15.30 -26.49 -23.35
N SER A 576 15.89 -27.66 -23.10
CA SER A 576 17.30 -27.76 -22.71
C SER A 576 18.28 -27.29 -23.79
N THR A 577 17.85 -27.21 -25.06
CA THR A 577 18.73 -26.91 -26.21
C THR A 577 18.46 -25.56 -26.86
N SER A 578 17.75 -24.66 -26.17
CA SER A 578 17.10 -23.51 -26.80
C SER A 578 17.80 -22.19 -26.53
N ASP A 579 18.03 -21.40 -27.58
CA ASP A 579 18.37 -19.98 -27.45
C ASP A 579 17.20 -19.24 -26.78
N ILE A 580 17.52 -18.30 -25.88
CA ILE A 580 16.52 -17.43 -25.25
C ILE A 580 16.53 -16.10 -25.99
N ASN A 581 15.38 -15.67 -26.52
CA ASN A 581 15.28 -14.37 -27.18
C ASN A 581 14.25 -13.48 -26.47
N ILE A 582 14.60 -12.21 -26.27
CA ILE A 582 13.78 -11.19 -25.61
C ILE A 582 13.58 -10.05 -26.62
N GLY A 583 12.32 -9.67 -26.87
CA GLY A 583 11.96 -8.50 -27.66
C GLY A 583 12.14 -8.60 -29.18
N CYS A 584 12.72 -9.69 -29.70
CA CYS A 584 13.15 -9.81 -31.10
C CYS A 584 12.04 -9.79 -32.17
N GLU A 585 10.76 -9.67 -31.79
CA GLU A 585 9.61 -9.68 -32.71
C GLU A 585 8.78 -8.38 -32.67
N LYS A 586 9.43 -7.23 -32.50
CA LYS A 586 8.84 -5.88 -32.65
C LYS A 586 7.75 -5.53 -31.62
N ILE A 587 7.91 -5.99 -30.38
CA ILE A 587 7.09 -5.51 -29.26
C ILE A 587 7.60 -4.13 -28.79
N VAL A 588 6.70 -3.29 -28.27
CA VAL A 588 7.07 -2.07 -27.54
C VAL A 588 6.72 -2.27 -26.07
N ALA A 589 7.74 -2.43 -25.25
CA ALA A 589 7.58 -2.74 -23.83
C ALA A 589 8.83 -2.37 -23.05
N LYS A 590 8.71 -2.34 -21.73
CA LYS A 590 9.82 -2.15 -20.80
C LYS A 590 9.96 -3.36 -19.90
N LEU A 591 11.19 -3.83 -19.73
CA LEU A 591 11.54 -5.00 -18.93
C LEU A 591 12.62 -4.60 -17.91
N ASP A 592 12.42 -4.83 -16.60
CA ASP A 592 13.45 -4.53 -15.57
C ASP A 592 14.40 -5.71 -15.36
N ASP A 593 13.85 -6.91 -15.19
CA ASP A 593 14.61 -8.14 -15.00
C ASP A 593 14.02 -9.33 -15.75
N LEU A 594 14.85 -10.37 -15.89
CA LEU A 594 14.42 -11.70 -16.33
C LEU A 594 15.11 -12.75 -15.48
N SER A 595 14.32 -13.53 -14.75
CA SER A 595 14.77 -14.70 -14.02
C SER A 595 14.20 -15.99 -14.60
N ILE A 596 15.05 -17.00 -14.79
CA ILE A 596 14.64 -18.34 -15.22
C ILE A 596 15.23 -19.35 -14.24
N TRP A 597 14.35 -20.20 -13.71
CA TRP A 597 14.66 -21.26 -12.76
C TRP A 597 14.44 -22.63 -13.39
N ARG A 598 15.31 -23.60 -13.05
CA ARG A 598 15.13 -25.04 -13.33
C ARG A 598 14.23 -25.73 -12.30
N THR A 599 13.56 -24.94 -11.46
CA THR A 599 12.67 -25.40 -10.39
C THR A 599 11.26 -24.86 -10.65
N ASN A 600 10.26 -25.61 -10.17
CA ASN A 600 8.90 -25.14 -10.03
C ASN A 600 8.86 -24.38 -8.69
N LEU A 601 8.78 -23.05 -8.75
CA LEU A 601 8.61 -22.22 -7.57
C LEU A 601 7.14 -22.23 -7.14
N GLU A 602 6.94 -22.27 -5.83
CA GLU A 602 5.61 -22.19 -5.23
C GLU A 602 5.13 -20.74 -5.10
N GLU A 603 3.82 -20.57 -4.88
CA GLU A 603 3.17 -19.25 -4.76
C GLU A 603 3.84 -18.36 -3.71
N LYS A 604 4.27 -18.93 -2.59
CA LYS A 604 4.98 -18.18 -1.55
C LYS A 604 6.32 -17.62 -2.06
N GLU A 605 7.11 -18.45 -2.76
CA GLU A 605 8.42 -18.04 -3.29
C GLU A 605 8.26 -16.98 -4.38
N ILE A 606 7.24 -17.11 -5.23
CA ILE A 606 6.90 -16.16 -6.29
C ILE A 606 6.37 -14.84 -5.70
N GLY A 607 5.55 -14.91 -4.65
CA GLY A 607 5.07 -13.74 -3.93
C GLY A 607 6.19 -12.99 -3.21
N GLU A 608 7.19 -13.68 -2.65
CA GLU A 608 8.37 -13.08 -2.05
C GLU A 608 9.30 -12.43 -3.10
N ALA A 609 9.38 -13.01 -4.29
CA ALA A 609 10.25 -12.55 -5.37
C ALA A 609 9.97 -11.13 -5.84
N MET A 610 8.70 -10.69 -5.80
CA MET A 610 8.33 -9.31 -6.12
C MET A 610 9.05 -8.28 -5.24
N PHE A 611 9.41 -8.68 -4.02
CA PHE A 611 9.94 -7.80 -2.99
C PHE A 611 11.41 -8.08 -2.69
N LYS A 612 12.08 -8.88 -3.54
CA LYS A 612 13.44 -9.36 -3.32
C LYS A 612 14.16 -9.55 -4.65
N LYS A 613 15.28 -8.84 -4.85
CA LYS A 613 16.23 -9.16 -5.92
C LYS A 613 17.14 -10.33 -5.52
N TYR A 614 17.55 -11.07 -6.53
CA TYR A 614 18.38 -12.26 -6.38
C TYR A 614 19.87 -11.96 -6.60
N ARG A 615 20.72 -12.90 -6.18
CA ARG A 615 22.17 -12.90 -6.42
C ARG A 615 22.54 -13.42 -7.80
N GLY A 616 21.62 -14.17 -8.42
CA GLY A 616 21.89 -14.98 -9.59
C GLY A 616 22.51 -16.35 -9.28
N ASP A 617 23.14 -16.51 -8.11
CA ASP A 617 23.74 -17.77 -7.64
C ASP A 617 22.79 -18.68 -6.85
N GLU A 618 21.51 -18.30 -6.72
CA GLU A 618 20.51 -19.08 -6.00
C GLU A 618 20.41 -20.52 -6.54
N PRO A 619 20.28 -21.53 -5.66
CA PRO A 619 20.07 -22.90 -6.10
C PRO A 619 18.85 -23.02 -7.02
N GLY A 620 19.08 -23.50 -8.25
CA GLY A 620 18.03 -23.69 -9.24
C GLY A 620 17.98 -22.61 -10.32
N HIS A 621 18.65 -21.46 -10.14
CA HIS A 621 18.77 -20.48 -11.22
C HIS A 621 19.43 -21.08 -12.47
N LEU A 622 18.89 -20.68 -13.62
CA LEU A 622 19.43 -20.88 -14.96
C LEU A 622 19.93 -19.55 -15.53
N LEU A 623 19.14 -18.50 -15.31
CA LEU A 623 19.39 -17.16 -15.81
C LEU A 623 18.84 -16.16 -14.78
N TYR A 624 19.60 -15.12 -14.50
CA TYR A 624 19.08 -13.93 -13.85
C TYR A 624 19.76 -12.72 -14.47
N MET A 625 19.00 -11.96 -15.26
CA MET A 625 19.48 -10.78 -15.96
C MET A 625 18.77 -9.54 -15.46
N THR A 626 19.51 -8.45 -15.35
CA THR A 626 18.96 -7.12 -15.14
C THR A 626 19.38 -6.22 -16.29
N PHE A 627 18.57 -5.20 -16.54
CA PHE A 627 18.79 -4.25 -17.61
C PHE A 627 18.96 -2.87 -17.03
N ASN A 628 19.98 -2.13 -17.47
CA ASN A 628 20.24 -0.77 -17.06
C ASN A 628 20.51 0.10 -18.30
N SER A 629 19.45 0.37 -19.08
CA SER A 629 19.44 1.18 -20.30
C SER A 629 20.48 0.74 -21.36
N ILE A 630 21.76 1.06 -21.15
CA ILE A 630 22.89 0.70 -22.01
C ILE A 630 23.72 -0.48 -21.48
N GLN A 631 23.49 -0.96 -20.26
CA GLN A 631 24.21 -2.10 -19.71
C GLN A 631 23.27 -3.28 -19.47
N ILE A 632 23.73 -4.48 -19.80
CA ILE A 632 23.03 -5.73 -19.49
C ILE A 632 23.95 -6.60 -18.64
N LYS A 633 23.42 -7.07 -17.52
CA LYS A 633 24.16 -7.89 -16.55
C LYS A 633 23.56 -9.28 -16.45
N ASP A 634 24.39 -10.32 -16.46
CA ASP A 634 24.00 -11.69 -16.13
C ASP A 634 24.60 -12.09 -14.78
N TYR A 635 23.77 -12.11 -13.75
CA TYR A 635 24.14 -12.47 -12.39
C TYR A 635 24.27 -13.98 -12.19
N SER A 636 23.76 -14.81 -13.12
CA SER A 636 23.88 -16.27 -13.02
C SER A 636 25.29 -16.78 -13.34
N ILE A 637 26.17 -15.94 -13.90
CA ILE A 637 27.56 -16.27 -14.21
C ILE A 637 28.47 -15.12 -13.75
N ASN A 638 29.08 -15.27 -12.57
CA ASN A 638 30.17 -14.41 -12.07
C ASN A 638 29.93 -12.89 -12.18
N ASN A 639 28.67 -12.43 -12.17
CA ASN A 639 28.29 -11.02 -12.30
C ASN A 639 28.94 -10.30 -13.50
N GLN A 640 29.05 -10.96 -14.66
CA GLN A 640 29.59 -10.34 -15.86
C GLN A 640 28.54 -9.41 -16.51
N PHE A 641 29.02 -8.33 -17.14
CA PHE A 641 28.18 -7.33 -17.78
C PHE A 641 28.71 -6.94 -19.15
N THR A 642 27.79 -6.55 -20.03
CA THR A 642 28.09 -6.01 -21.35
C THR A 642 27.50 -4.62 -21.50
N THR A 643 28.18 -3.75 -22.26
CA THR A 643 27.69 -2.41 -22.59
C THR A 643 27.28 -2.36 -24.06
N ILE A 644 26.04 -1.94 -24.28
CA ILE A 644 25.42 -1.76 -25.58
C ILE A 644 25.69 -0.35 -26.04
N VAL A 645 26.20 -0.23 -27.26
CA VAL A 645 26.20 1.04 -28.00
C VAL A 645 24.96 1.02 -28.89
N PRO A 646 24.01 1.96 -28.71
CA PRO A 646 22.88 2.11 -29.64
C PRO A 646 23.39 2.15 -31.08
N SER A 647 22.71 1.45 -32.00
CA SER A 647 23.08 1.25 -33.42
C SER A 647 24.04 0.10 -33.77
N ASN A 648 24.63 -0.63 -32.82
CA ASN A 648 25.54 -1.75 -33.11
C ASN A 648 25.07 -3.06 -32.49
N ALA A 649 25.26 -4.16 -33.23
CA ALA A 649 25.13 -5.49 -32.66
C ALA A 649 26.36 -5.79 -31.78
N VAL A 650 26.13 -6.10 -30.50
CA VAL A 650 27.19 -6.49 -29.55
C VAL A 650 27.12 -8.00 -29.35
N THR A 651 28.27 -8.67 -29.42
CA THR A 651 28.38 -10.09 -29.06
C THR A 651 29.42 -10.23 -27.96
N GLU A 652 29.02 -10.79 -26.83
CA GLU A 652 29.87 -11.02 -25.68
C GLU A 652 29.78 -12.47 -25.22
N THR A 653 30.91 -13.04 -24.82
CA THR A 653 30.96 -14.38 -24.21
C THR A 653 31.01 -14.24 -22.70
N ILE A 654 29.98 -14.70 -22.02
CA ILE A 654 29.82 -14.68 -20.55
C ILE A 654 29.88 -16.11 -20.05
N GLY A 655 31.01 -16.53 -19.49
CA GLY A 655 31.26 -17.93 -19.11
C GLY A 655 30.98 -18.91 -20.26
N HIS A 656 29.90 -19.68 -20.14
CA HIS A 656 29.45 -20.67 -21.12
C HIS A 656 28.26 -20.19 -21.98
N LYS A 657 27.92 -18.89 -21.93
CA LYS A 657 26.87 -18.28 -22.74
C LYS A 657 27.51 -17.31 -23.73
N GLN A 658 26.87 -17.15 -24.87
CA GLN A 658 27.14 -16.07 -25.80
C GLN A 658 25.90 -15.17 -25.85
N LEU A 659 26.07 -13.95 -25.36
CA LEU A 659 25.05 -12.91 -25.38
C LEU A 659 25.20 -12.13 -26.69
N ILE A 660 24.14 -12.12 -27.51
CA ILE A 660 24.05 -11.37 -28.77
C ILE A 660 22.95 -10.33 -28.61
N LEU A 661 23.31 -9.07 -28.75
CA LEU A 661 22.45 -7.94 -28.47
C LEU A 661 22.35 -7.06 -29.71
N THR A 662 21.14 -6.69 -30.09
CA THR A 662 20.85 -5.62 -31.04
C THR A 662 19.87 -4.68 -30.37
N VAL A 663 20.16 -3.38 -30.31
CA VAL A 663 19.24 -2.38 -29.79
C VAL A 663 19.08 -1.30 -30.86
N GLY A 664 17.82 -0.92 -31.12
CA GLY A 664 17.51 0.19 -32.02
C GLY A 664 18.06 1.52 -31.54
N GLU A 665 18.10 2.50 -32.46
CA GLU A 665 18.45 3.89 -32.11
C GLU A 665 17.56 4.50 -31.02
#